data_AF-A0A7X2MZ15-F1
#
_entry.id   AF-A0A7X2MZ15-F1
#
_cell.length_a   1.000
_cell.length_b   1.000
_cell.length_c   1.000
_cell.angle_alpha   90.00
_cell.angle_beta   90.00
_cell.angle_gamma   90.00
#
_symmetry.space_group_name_H-M   'P 1'
#
loop_
_entity.id
_entity.type
_entity.pdbx_description
1 polymer ?
#
loop_
_entity_poly.entity_id
_entity_poly.type
_entity_poly.pdbx_seq_one_letter_code
_entity_poly.pdbx_strand_id
1 'polypeptide(L)'
;MKKGTALINFMLAIFTIITLLVCRRLGLGSIATQTNVIYLYSSLLILSSLVCLANVSYYLYKKDILILALAVKFAISSGLWFTALVNSFSRRNSLAIVAANRGFSEETLISNLIIACIILGSNIRRNSNLMIATKRIIEIMISCAFFGAFLYFLDYNWLEIIHVNNELSVPFYLSFILILFNFIILYFLYKDYRKSGSIYVYTICISYYFTIIAEIFRLNRRIFVDNFMYLSNIYDIISYSVPVIGICCEFIIKIKVLNMKIEEERIYQNKLMKYYSIIESIGNLIAIVDENNNPEYLNPAFKRLLNFYNKKNYSEMKFDFKGSSSYKEIFDKAIKNHGVAVKTIVNDVKGKKFYDMSVYPIKNEFTGENTFVMLLSDETDNILLTKHLVNSERKFRNITNNISDLICQLDKSGKITYCSPSYTKMFGGLYQDYIGVSWIHNIRENYIMQVIDDINSCVKHRDTVTNQCEMIVDSLSQKCIWVEYVISPLNGADYNNGVILSARDITRRKKAEEEKECESKKLQDTIEYDKVKTEFFSNISHELRTPINVIFSILQITELQNNSTEDYFKKYNKPLKQNCYRLLRLINNLIDITKIDSGFLKLTISRYDIVSLIENMTQSVVPYAEAKGLSLVFDTYEEEKMVYCDSDKVERIILNLLSNAIKFTPRGGRIIVTISIDEEKNNVVISVKDNGVGIPGDMIEEVFERFRQVDKSLTRQNEGSGIGLSLVKSLVELHKGTIELKSKVGEGSEFIINLPIDANKDQCSNINIIQRGNSNIETINVEFSDIYE
;
A
#
# COMPACT_ATOMS: atom_id res chain seq x y z
N MET A 1 -1.15 -62.58 6.78
CA MET A 1 -2.35 -63.38 6.47
C MET A 1 -2.54 -63.69 4.98
N LYS A 2 -2.52 -62.70 4.05
CA LYS A 2 -2.69 -62.96 2.59
C LYS A 2 -1.76 -64.04 1.99
N LYS A 3 -0.52 -64.17 2.47
CA LYS A 3 0.43 -65.20 2.03
C LYS A 3 0.07 -66.62 2.51
N GLY A 4 -0.59 -66.77 3.66
CA GLY A 4 -1.00 -68.08 4.19
C GLY A 4 -2.24 -68.65 3.51
N THR A 5 -3.22 -67.80 3.21
CA THR A 5 -4.41 -68.18 2.42
C THR A 5 -4.05 -68.55 0.98
N ALA A 6 -3.06 -67.88 0.39
CA ALA A 6 -2.58 -68.22 -0.95
C ALA A 6 -1.87 -69.59 -0.99
N LEU A 7 -1.03 -69.88 0.01
CA LEU A 7 -0.35 -71.18 0.12
C LEU A 7 -1.36 -72.33 0.32
N ILE A 8 -2.40 -72.10 1.10
CA ILE A 8 -3.44 -73.12 1.40
C ILE A 8 -4.35 -73.34 0.19
N ASN A 9 -4.77 -72.27 -0.52
CA ASN A 9 -5.54 -72.42 -1.76
C ASN A 9 -4.72 -73.08 -2.86
N PHE A 10 -3.41 -72.82 -2.91
CA PHE A 10 -2.48 -73.48 -3.82
C PHE A 10 -2.33 -74.98 -3.50
N MET A 11 -2.23 -75.33 -2.22
CA MET A 11 -2.22 -76.73 -1.77
C MET A 11 -3.54 -77.42 -2.09
N LEU A 12 -4.69 -76.80 -1.80
CA LEU A 12 -6.02 -77.33 -2.15
C LEU A 12 -6.18 -77.55 -3.66
N ALA A 13 -5.72 -76.61 -4.48
CA ALA A 13 -5.75 -76.72 -5.94
C ALA A 13 -4.89 -77.90 -6.43
N ILE A 14 -3.66 -78.03 -5.93
CA ILE A 14 -2.78 -79.18 -6.22
C ILE A 14 -3.43 -80.48 -5.77
N PHE A 15 -4.06 -80.51 -4.60
CA PHE A 15 -4.75 -81.69 -4.08
C PHE A 15 -5.97 -82.08 -4.92
N THR A 16 -6.81 -81.13 -5.36
CA THR A 16 -7.91 -81.44 -6.29
C THR A 16 -7.40 -81.94 -7.63
N ILE A 17 -6.28 -81.41 -8.14
CA ILE A 17 -5.66 -81.84 -9.40
C ILE A 17 -5.10 -83.26 -9.26
N ILE A 18 -4.42 -83.58 -8.16
CA ILE A 18 -3.91 -84.94 -7.90
C ILE A 18 -5.07 -85.92 -7.75
N THR A 19 -6.14 -85.54 -7.06
CA THR A 19 -7.34 -86.39 -6.89
C THR A 19 -8.02 -86.65 -8.23
N LEU A 20 -8.19 -85.62 -9.08
CA LEU A 20 -8.72 -85.76 -10.44
C LEU A 20 -7.82 -86.61 -11.34
N LEU A 21 -6.49 -86.49 -11.22
CA LEU A 21 -5.53 -87.30 -11.98
C LEU A 21 -5.55 -88.77 -11.54
N VAL A 22 -5.70 -89.05 -10.24
CA VAL A 22 -5.84 -90.42 -9.70
C VAL A 22 -7.17 -91.02 -10.13
N CYS A 23 -8.28 -90.28 -10.04
CA CYS A 23 -9.58 -90.73 -10.56
C CYS A 23 -9.57 -90.98 -12.07
N ARG A 24 -8.86 -90.15 -12.85
CA ARG A 24 -8.70 -90.33 -14.30
C ARG A 24 -7.83 -91.53 -14.67
N ARG A 25 -6.78 -91.83 -13.89
CA ARG A 25 -5.89 -92.98 -14.12
C ARG A 25 -6.54 -94.32 -13.74
N LEU A 26 -7.55 -94.29 -12.87
CA LEU A 26 -8.28 -95.47 -12.40
C LEU A 26 -9.46 -95.91 -13.29
N GLY A 27 -9.66 -95.31 -14.46
CA GLY A 27 -10.57 -95.83 -15.50
C GLY A 27 -11.95 -96.21 -14.96
N LEU A 28 -12.78 -95.21 -14.63
CA LEU A 28 -14.21 -95.41 -14.32
C LEU A 28 -14.97 -95.82 -15.60
N GLY A 29 -14.75 -97.06 -16.01
CA GLY A 29 -15.39 -97.71 -17.14
C GLY A 29 -15.27 -99.22 -16.98
N SER A 30 -16.34 -99.82 -16.45
CA SER A 30 -16.59 -101.26 -16.27
C SER A 30 -16.00 -101.95 -15.02
N ILE A 31 -16.92 -102.34 -14.13
CA ILE A 31 -16.85 -103.33 -13.04
C ILE A 31 -15.76 -103.08 -11.99
N ALA A 32 -16.16 -102.54 -10.82
CA ALA A 32 -15.31 -102.37 -9.65
C ALA A 32 -14.82 -103.73 -9.12
N THR A 33 -13.64 -104.14 -9.55
CA THR A 33 -12.90 -105.26 -8.94
C THR A 33 -12.45 -104.86 -7.53
N GLN A 34 -12.32 -105.84 -6.62
CA GLN A 34 -11.92 -105.63 -5.21
C GLN A 34 -10.63 -104.78 -5.09
N THR A 35 -9.73 -104.90 -6.07
CA THR A 35 -8.52 -104.09 -6.25
C THR A 35 -8.79 -102.59 -6.44
N ASN A 36 -9.76 -102.19 -7.26
CA ASN A 36 -10.03 -100.77 -7.54
C ASN A 36 -10.57 -100.02 -6.32
N VAL A 37 -11.38 -100.68 -5.49
CA VAL A 37 -11.86 -100.10 -4.22
C VAL A 37 -10.75 -99.98 -3.19
N ILE A 38 -9.81 -100.93 -3.17
CA ILE A 38 -8.63 -100.87 -2.29
C ILE A 38 -7.68 -99.73 -2.72
N TYR A 39 -7.50 -99.48 -4.02
CA TYR A 39 -6.72 -98.33 -4.51
C TYR A 39 -7.40 -96.98 -4.20
N LEU A 40 -8.72 -96.90 -4.35
CA LEU A 40 -9.47 -95.71 -3.96
C LEU A 40 -9.41 -95.47 -2.45
N TYR A 41 -9.51 -96.54 -1.66
CA TYR A 41 -9.40 -96.50 -0.21
C TYR A 41 -8.03 -96.04 0.26
N SER A 42 -6.96 -96.64 -0.27
CA SER A 42 -5.57 -96.28 0.08
C SER A 42 -5.22 -94.84 -0.33
N SER A 43 -5.69 -94.37 -1.49
CA SER A 43 -5.49 -92.98 -1.92
C SER A 43 -6.25 -91.97 -1.05
N LEU A 44 -7.49 -92.26 -0.65
CA LEU A 44 -8.23 -91.44 0.31
C LEU A 44 -7.59 -91.43 1.70
N LEU A 45 -7.00 -92.54 2.13
CA LEU A 45 -6.30 -92.63 3.41
C LEU A 45 -5.03 -91.76 3.41
N ILE A 46 -4.23 -91.81 2.34
CA ILE A 46 -3.06 -90.93 2.14
C ILE A 46 -3.49 -89.46 2.11
N LEU A 47 -4.61 -89.15 1.46
CA LEU A 47 -5.15 -87.80 1.43
C LEU A 47 -5.54 -87.33 2.84
N SER A 48 -6.22 -88.19 3.61
CA SER A 48 -6.64 -87.88 4.98
C SER A 48 -5.46 -87.66 5.93
N SER A 49 -4.38 -88.46 5.80
CA SER A 49 -3.19 -88.34 6.65
C SER A 49 -2.39 -87.07 6.33
N LEU A 50 -2.28 -86.69 5.04
CA LEU A 50 -1.66 -85.42 4.63
C LEU A 50 -2.45 -84.20 5.11
N VAL A 51 -3.78 -84.23 5.06
CA VAL A 51 -4.63 -83.16 5.59
C VAL A 51 -4.49 -83.07 7.11
N CYS A 52 -4.40 -84.19 7.83
CA CYS A 52 -4.10 -84.18 9.27
C CYS A 52 -2.74 -83.55 9.59
N LEU A 53 -1.67 -83.90 8.84
CA LEU A 53 -0.33 -83.30 9.01
C LEU A 53 -0.32 -81.78 8.76
N ALA A 54 -1.00 -81.32 7.72
CA ALA A 54 -1.14 -79.89 7.41
C ALA A 54 -1.93 -79.13 8.51
N ASN A 55 -2.92 -79.78 9.14
CA ASN A 55 -3.67 -79.18 10.23
C ASN A 55 -2.92 -79.21 11.56
N VAL A 56 -2.16 -80.27 11.85
CA VAL A 56 -1.30 -80.39 13.04
C VAL A 56 -0.28 -79.24 13.06
N SER A 57 0.34 -78.94 11.92
CA SER A 57 1.28 -77.81 11.80
C SER A 57 0.62 -76.44 12.01
N TYR A 58 -0.61 -76.23 11.54
CA TYR A 58 -1.36 -74.98 11.78
C TYR A 58 -1.80 -74.82 13.25
N TYR A 59 -2.26 -75.89 13.91
CA TYR A 59 -2.74 -75.81 15.30
C TYR A 59 -1.60 -75.83 16.34
N LEU A 60 -0.43 -76.37 16.00
CA LEU A 60 0.82 -76.15 16.75
C LEU A 60 1.13 -74.65 16.92
N TYR A 61 0.76 -73.81 15.94
CA TYR A 61 0.94 -72.36 16.02
C TYR A 61 -0.04 -71.68 17.00
N LYS A 62 -1.24 -72.25 17.21
CA LYS A 62 -2.32 -71.62 18.00
C LYS A 62 -2.51 -72.16 19.43
N LYS A 63 -1.69 -73.14 19.85
CA LYS A 63 -1.63 -73.73 21.21
C LYS A 63 -2.91 -74.44 21.70
N ASP A 64 -3.71 -75.04 20.81
CA ASP A 64 -4.93 -75.78 21.17
C ASP A 64 -4.65 -77.29 21.24
N ILE A 65 -4.31 -77.80 22.43
CA ILE A 65 -3.64 -79.11 22.63
C ILE A 65 -4.57 -80.32 22.41
N LEU A 66 -5.87 -80.19 22.69
CA LEU A 66 -6.82 -81.30 22.61
C LEU A 66 -7.05 -81.76 21.17
N ILE A 67 -7.24 -80.80 20.26
CA ILE A 67 -7.45 -81.03 18.82
C ILE A 67 -6.20 -81.65 18.19
N LEU A 68 -5.02 -81.20 18.63
CA LEU A 68 -3.73 -81.71 18.18
C LEU A 68 -3.53 -83.19 18.55
N ALA A 69 -3.84 -83.56 19.79
CA ALA A 69 -3.71 -84.95 20.27
C ALA A 69 -4.63 -85.91 19.51
N LEU A 70 -5.87 -85.49 19.22
CA LEU A 70 -6.84 -86.28 18.45
C LEU A 70 -6.41 -86.45 16.98
N ALA A 71 -5.90 -85.40 16.34
CA ALA A 71 -5.41 -85.45 14.96
C ALA A 71 -4.17 -86.36 14.82
N VAL A 72 -3.25 -86.30 15.79
CA VAL A 72 -2.08 -87.18 15.84
C VAL A 72 -2.49 -88.64 16.03
N LYS A 73 -3.46 -88.93 16.91
CA LYS A 73 -3.98 -90.30 17.09
C LYS A 73 -4.62 -90.84 15.81
N PHE A 74 -5.41 -90.02 15.11
CA PHE A 74 -6.01 -90.41 13.83
C PHE A 74 -4.94 -90.72 12.78
N ALA A 75 -3.90 -89.89 12.68
CA ALA A 75 -2.77 -90.12 11.77
C ALA A 75 -2.06 -91.46 12.08
N ILE A 76 -1.75 -91.75 13.35
CA ILE A 76 -1.13 -93.02 13.75
C ILE A 76 -2.05 -94.21 13.44
N SER A 77 -3.34 -94.11 13.77
CA SER A 77 -4.32 -95.17 13.51
C SER A 77 -4.46 -95.46 12.02
N SER A 78 -4.47 -94.42 11.17
CA SER A 78 -4.50 -94.58 9.72
C SER A 78 -3.21 -95.19 9.18
N GLY A 79 -2.05 -94.82 9.72
CA GLY A 79 -0.75 -95.38 9.34
C GLY A 79 -0.60 -96.86 9.68
N LEU A 80 -1.04 -97.27 10.87
CA LEU A 80 -1.09 -98.68 11.31
C LEU A 80 -1.98 -99.53 10.39
N TRP A 81 -3.11 -98.97 9.96
CA TRP A 81 -4.03 -99.66 9.06
C TRP A 81 -3.50 -99.76 7.62
N PHE A 82 -2.79 -98.74 7.15
CA PHE A 82 -2.13 -98.77 5.85
C PHE A 82 -1.05 -99.86 5.77
N THR A 83 -0.21 -99.96 6.81
CA THR A 83 0.81 -101.01 6.94
C THR A 83 0.20 -102.40 6.95
N ALA A 84 -0.87 -102.59 7.73
CA ALA A 84 -1.66 -103.82 7.75
C ALA A 84 -2.21 -104.21 6.36
N LEU A 85 -2.76 -103.24 5.62
CA LEU A 85 -3.30 -103.45 4.27
C LEU A 85 -2.19 -103.87 3.30
N VAL A 86 -1.06 -103.17 3.28
CA VAL A 86 0.11 -103.49 2.45
C VAL A 86 0.63 -104.91 2.76
N ASN A 87 0.69 -105.30 4.03
CA ASN A 87 1.10 -106.64 4.45
C ASN A 87 0.06 -107.73 4.12
N SER A 88 -1.23 -107.42 4.09
CA SER A 88 -2.25 -108.36 3.61
C SER A 88 -2.13 -108.63 2.10
N PHE A 89 -1.73 -107.60 1.34
CA PHE A 89 -1.48 -107.70 -0.09
C PHE A 89 -0.19 -108.46 -0.41
N SER A 90 0.83 -108.33 0.44
CA SER A 90 2.11 -109.02 0.29
C SER A 90 2.00 -110.55 0.45
N ARG A 91 0.92 -111.07 1.05
CA ARG A 91 0.68 -112.53 1.18
C ARG A 91 0.14 -113.19 -0.10
N ARG A 92 -0.34 -112.43 -1.10
CA ARG A 92 -0.91 -112.99 -2.35
C ARG A 92 0.03 -112.98 -3.56
N ASN A 93 1.20 -112.34 -3.51
CA ASN A 93 2.12 -112.22 -4.66
C ASN A 93 3.62 -112.40 -4.27
N SER A 94 4.45 -112.71 -5.27
CA SER A 94 5.84 -113.22 -5.17
C SER A 94 6.81 -112.40 -4.30
N LEU A 95 7.71 -113.15 -3.63
CA LEU A 95 8.63 -112.75 -2.55
C LEU A 95 9.53 -111.51 -2.78
N ALA A 96 9.74 -111.03 -4.01
CA ALA A 96 10.68 -109.93 -4.27
C ALA A 96 10.10 -108.53 -4.02
N ILE A 97 8.79 -108.32 -4.24
CA ILE A 97 8.12 -107.02 -3.97
C ILE A 97 7.77 -106.88 -2.47
N VAL A 98 7.76 -108.01 -1.75
CA VAL A 98 7.45 -108.13 -0.33
C VAL A 98 8.54 -107.52 0.55
N ALA A 99 9.83 -107.66 0.18
CA ALA A 99 10.94 -107.14 0.98
C ALA A 99 11.08 -105.60 0.93
N ALA A 100 10.88 -105.00 -0.25
CA ALA A 100 11.01 -103.55 -0.44
C ALA A 100 9.83 -102.76 0.18
N ASN A 101 8.60 -103.29 0.09
CA ASN A 101 7.43 -102.67 0.70
C ASN A 101 7.37 -102.87 2.22
N ARG A 102 7.93 -103.98 2.76
CA ARG A 102 8.04 -104.20 4.21
C ARG A 102 8.87 -103.11 4.89
N GLY A 103 10.07 -102.83 4.38
CA GLY A 103 10.96 -101.79 4.93
C GLY A 103 10.33 -100.39 4.89
N PHE A 104 9.72 -100.01 3.76
CA PHE A 104 9.09 -98.69 3.63
C PHE A 104 7.91 -98.49 4.58
N SER A 105 7.14 -99.56 4.83
CA SER A 105 5.96 -99.52 5.70
C SER A 105 6.32 -99.48 7.18
N GLU A 106 7.36 -100.21 7.60
CA GLU A 106 7.88 -100.20 8.97
C GLU A 106 8.57 -98.86 9.28
N GLU A 107 9.36 -98.32 8.34
CA GLU A 107 10.01 -97.01 8.49
C GLU A 107 9.01 -95.84 8.55
N THR A 108 7.94 -95.88 7.76
CA THR A 108 6.87 -94.86 7.81
C THR A 108 6.06 -94.97 9.10
N LEU A 109 5.83 -96.18 9.62
CA LEU A 109 5.16 -96.36 10.91
C LEU A 109 6.01 -95.85 12.08
N ILE A 110 7.29 -96.24 12.10
CA ILE A 110 8.24 -95.85 13.14
C ILE A 110 8.46 -94.33 13.10
N SER A 111 8.61 -93.74 11.92
CA SER A 111 8.75 -92.28 11.80
C SER A 111 7.48 -91.53 12.23
N ASN A 112 6.28 -92.02 11.90
CA ASN A 112 5.03 -91.42 12.36
C ASN A 112 4.83 -91.55 13.89
N LEU A 113 5.21 -92.69 14.47
CA LEU A 113 5.21 -92.90 15.93
C LEU A 113 6.23 -91.99 16.63
N ILE A 114 7.42 -91.84 16.07
CA ILE A 114 8.47 -90.94 16.59
C ILE A 114 8.01 -89.49 16.53
N ILE A 115 7.46 -89.05 15.38
CA ILE A 115 6.95 -87.68 15.22
C ILE A 115 5.80 -87.42 16.20
N ALA A 116 4.88 -88.37 16.36
CA ALA A 116 3.82 -88.28 17.35
C ALA A 116 4.35 -88.17 18.79
N CYS A 117 5.30 -89.02 19.17
CA CYS A 117 5.94 -89.01 20.49
C CYS A 117 6.71 -87.70 20.74
N ILE A 118 7.40 -87.15 19.74
CA ILE A 118 8.12 -85.87 19.85
C ILE A 118 7.14 -84.71 20.01
N ILE A 119 6.05 -84.68 19.24
CA ILE A 119 5.04 -83.61 19.32
C ILE A 119 4.27 -83.66 20.65
N LEU A 120 3.94 -84.85 21.14
CA LEU A 120 3.24 -85.03 22.42
C LEU A 120 4.18 -84.75 23.61
N GLY A 121 5.40 -85.27 23.58
CA GLY A 121 6.41 -85.08 24.63
C GLY A 121 6.85 -83.63 24.81
N SER A 122 7.00 -82.88 23.71
CA SER A 122 7.39 -81.47 23.75
C SER A 122 6.31 -80.55 24.32
N ASN A 123 5.02 -80.88 24.13
CA ASN A 123 3.90 -80.08 24.64
C ASN A 123 3.51 -80.41 26.08
N ILE A 124 3.60 -81.69 26.51
CA ILE A 124 3.33 -82.08 27.90
C ILE A 124 4.34 -81.43 28.87
N ARG A 125 5.60 -81.26 28.45
CA ARG A 125 6.63 -80.58 29.26
C ARG A 125 6.48 -79.05 29.35
N ARG A 126 5.80 -78.41 28.38
CA ARG A 126 5.76 -76.94 28.27
C ARG A 126 4.53 -76.28 28.90
N ASN A 127 3.48 -77.02 29.21
CA ASN A 127 2.26 -76.48 29.83
C ASN A 127 2.01 -77.10 31.21
N SER A 128 2.39 -76.37 32.28
CA SER A 128 2.14 -76.71 33.68
C SER A 128 0.66 -76.65 34.09
N ASN A 129 -0.20 -76.03 33.27
CA ASN A 129 -1.62 -75.82 33.55
C ASN A 129 -2.58 -76.90 33.01
N LEU A 130 -2.07 -78.07 32.58
CA LEU A 130 -2.93 -79.18 32.17
C LEU A 130 -3.62 -79.81 33.40
N MET A 131 -4.95 -79.89 33.40
CA MET A 131 -5.69 -80.67 34.41
C MET A 131 -5.21 -82.12 34.45
N ILE A 132 -5.01 -82.67 35.64
CA ILE A 132 -4.53 -84.06 35.86
C ILE A 132 -5.35 -85.09 35.07
N ALA A 133 -6.65 -84.83 34.90
CA ALA A 133 -7.55 -85.69 34.13
C ALA A 133 -7.21 -85.76 32.63
N THR A 134 -6.86 -84.63 31.97
CA THR A 134 -6.52 -84.63 30.54
C THR A 134 -5.15 -85.28 30.29
N LYS A 135 -4.22 -85.14 31.23
CA LYS A 135 -2.93 -85.85 31.16
C LYS A 135 -3.10 -87.38 31.26
N ARG A 136 -3.92 -87.86 32.20
CA ARG A 136 -4.27 -89.29 32.33
C ARG A 136 -5.00 -89.83 31.09
N ILE A 137 -5.89 -89.03 30.49
CA ILE A 137 -6.60 -89.44 29.25
C ILE A 137 -5.61 -89.63 28.10
N ILE A 138 -4.66 -88.70 27.92
CA ILE A 138 -3.63 -88.81 26.88
C ILE A 138 -2.74 -90.03 27.13
N GLU A 139 -2.31 -90.26 28.38
CA GLU A 139 -1.52 -91.44 28.76
C GLU A 139 -2.27 -92.75 28.48
N ILE A 140 -3.54 -92.86 28.86
CA ILE A 140 -4.39 -94.02 28.57
C ILE A 140 -4.52 -94.20 27.04
N MET A 141 -4.71 -93.13 26.28
CA MET A 141 -4.83 -93.21 24.82
C MET A 141 -3.53 -93.67 24.14
N ILE A 142 -2.36 -93.23 24.63
CA ILE A 142 -1.06 -93.69 24.15
C ILE A 142 -0.84 -95.16 24.51
N SER A 143 -1.11 -95.54 25.76
CA SER A 143 -1.02 -96.94 26.21
C SER A 143 -1.96 -97.85 25.41
N CYS A 144 -3.17 -97.40 25.09
CA CYS A 144 -4.10 -98.17 24.25
C CYS A 144 -3.66 -98.25 22.78
N ALA A 145 -3.06 -97.19 22.22
CA ALA A 145 -2.50 -97.25 20.86
C ALA A 145 -1.31 -98.20 20.79
N PHE A 146 -0.42 -98.18 21.79
CA PHE A 146 0.67 -99.12 21.92
C PHE A 146 0.17 -100.55 22.13
N PHE A 147 -0.84 -100.75 22.98
CA PHE A 147 -1.44 -102.06 23.24
C PHE A 147 -2.18 -102.59 22.00
N GLY A 148 -2.86 -101.73 21.25
CA GLY A 148 -3.49 -102.09 19.98
C GLY A 148 -2.46 -102.49 18.92
N ALA A 149 -1.37 -101.73 18.77
CA ALA A 149 -0.27 -102.08 17.88
C ALA A 149 0.43 -103.38 18.31
N PHE A 150 0.59 -103.60 19.62
CA PHE A 150 1.16 -104.81 20.21
C PHE A 150 0.26 -106.04 20.00
N LEU A 151 -1.06 -105.91 20.20
CA LEU A 151 -2.03 -106.97 19.89
C LEU A 151 -2.07 -107.29 18.40
N TYR A 152 -1.94 -106.28 17.53
CA TYR A 152 -1.88 -106.49 16.09
C TYR A 152 -0.57 -107.18 15.65
N PHE A 153 0.55 -106.82 16.28
CA PHE A 153 1.84 -107.50 16.11
C PHE A 153 1.78 -108.96 16.60
N LEU A 154 1.08 -109.22 17.71
CA LEU A 154 0.83 -110.56 18.20
C LEU A 154 -0.07 -111.37 17.27
N ASP A 155 -1.16 -110.80 16.75
CA ASP A 155 -2.05 -111.45 15.77
C ASP A 155 -1.27 -111.83 14.49
N TYR A 156 -0.34 -110.98 14.05
CA TYR A 156 0.52 -111.24 12.90
C TYR A 156 1.53 -112.38 13.12
N ASN A 157 2.18 -112.47 14.29
CA ASN A 157 3.18 -113.51 14.60
C ASN A 157 2.56 -114.84 15.05
N TRP A 158 1.39 -114.84 15.69
CA TRP A 158 0.72 -116.07 16.11
C TRP A 158 0.13 -116.88 14.93
N LEU A 159 -0.21 -116.20 13.84
CA LEU A 159 -0.69 -116.84 12.60
C LEU A 159 0.40 -117.63 11.83
N GLU A 160 1.69 -117.44 12.12
CA GLU A 160 2.77 -118.28 11.54
C GLU A 160 3.03 -119.58 12.34
N ILE A 161 2.63 -119.66 13.61
CA ILE A 161 3.00 -120.77 14.51
C ILE A 161 1.90 -121.86 14.60
N ILE A 162 0.62 -121.51 14.42
CA ILE A 162 -0.50 -122.46 14.53
C ILE A 162 -1.05 -122.77 13.13
N HIS A 163 -0.28 -123.50 12.33
CA HIS A 163 -0.74 -123.99 11.03
C HIS A 163 -1.29 -125.42 11.05
N VAL A 164 -1.52 -126.03 12.24
CA VAL A 164 -1.82 -127.47 12.32
C VAL A 164 -3.12 -127.87 13.04
N ASN A 165 -3.89 -127.04 13.74
CA ASN A 165 -5.26 -127.43 14.13
C ASN A 165 -6.21 -126.25 14.40
N ASN A 166 -7.46 -126.42 13.97
CA ASN A 166 -8.58 -125.49 14.11
C ASN A 166 -8.71 -124.88 15.50
N GLU A 167 -8.58 -123.54 15.60
CA GLU A 167 -9.47 -122.68 16.39
C GLU A 167 -9.32 -121.19 15.97
N LEU A 168 -10.33 -120.70 15.26
CA LEU A 168 -10.48 -119.33 14.70
C LEU A 168 -10.98 -118.30 15.75
N SER A 169 -10.65 -118.48 17.03
CA SER A 169 -11.24 -117.72 18.14
C SER A 169 -10.61 -116.34 18.35
N VAL A 170 -9.31 -116.19 18.09
CA VAL A 170 -8.54 -114.97 18.43
C VAL A 170 -8.97 -113.70 17.64
N PRO A 171 -9.17 -113.73 16.31
CA PRO A 171 -9.57 -112.53 15.56
C PRO A 171 -10.99 -112.04 15.92
N PHE A 172 -11.86 -112.95 16.34
CA PHE A 172 -13.22 -112.63 16.78
C PHE A 172 -13.21 -111.87 18.11
N TYR A 173 -12.46 -112.37 19.11
CA TYR A 173 -12.31 -111.68 20.39
C TYR A 173 -11.61 -110.32 20.22
N LEU A 174 -10.63 -110.22 19.33
CA LEU A 174 -9.95 -108.97 19.04
C LEU A 174 -10.89 -107.92 18.42
N SER A 175 -11.70 -108.31 17.43
CA SER A 175 -12.69 -107.42 16.80
C SER A 175 -13.77 -106.98 17.79
N PHE A 176 -14.19 -107.87 18.68
CA PHE A 176 -15.14 -107.54 19.74
C PHE A 176 -14.57 -106.54 20.76
N ILE A 177 -13.31 -106.72 21.18
CA ILE A 177 -12.59 -105.77 22.05
C ILE A 177 -12.47 -104.40 21.37
N LEU A 178 -12.17 -104.36 20.07
CA LEU A 178 -12.06 -103.12 19.30
C LEU A 178 -13.40 -102.36 19.21
N ILE A 179 -14.52 -103.05 19.03
CA ILE A 179 -15.85 -102.42 19.06
C ILE A 179 -16.12 -101.80 20.42
N LEU A 180 -15.91 -102.56 21.50
CA LEU A 180 -16.17 -102.11 22.86
C LEU A 180 -15.29 -100.89 23.20
N PHE A 181 -14.05 -100.90 22.74
CA PHE A 181 -13.12 -99.78 22.88
C PHE A 181 -13.57 -98.54 22.08
N ASN A 182 -14.02 -98.69 20.83
CA ASN A 182 -14.53 -97.59 20.03
C ASN A 182 -15.80 -96.97 20.65
N PHE A 183 -16.67 -97.76 21.28
CA PHE A 183 -17.82 -97.24 22.04
C PHE A 183 -17.39 -96.39 23.24
N ILE A 184 -16.36 -96.79 23.98
CA ILE A 184 -15.82 -96.00 25.11
C ILE A 184 -15.28 -94.66 24.60
N ILE A 185 -14.53 -94.66 23.49
CA ILE A 185 -14.01 -93.43 22.90
C ILE A 185 -15.17 -92.53 22.44
N LEU A 186 -16.18 -93.09 21.78
CA LEU A 186 -17.34 -92.34 21.31
C LEU A 186 -18.08 -91.66 22.48
N TYR A 187 -18.22 -92.33 23.62
CA TYR A 187 -18.81 -91.75 24.83
C TYR A 187 -18.04 -90.52 25.34
N PHE A 188 -16.71 -90.60 25.41
CA PHE A 188 -15.89 -89.47 25.83
C PHE A 188 -15.93 -88.30 24.83
N LEU A 189 -15.86 -88.59 23.54
CA LEU A 189 -15.95 -87.56 22.50
C LEU A 189 -17.30 -86.85 22.52
N TYR A 190 -18.40 -87.59 22.74
CA TYR A 190 -19.73 -86.99 22.88
C TYR A 190 -19.82 -86.04 24.07
N LYS A 191 -19.21 -86.40 25.21
CA LYS A 191 -19.16 -85.53 26.40
C LYS A 191 -18.39 -84.24 26.14
N ASP A 192 -17.29 -84.31 25.39
CA ASP A 192 -16.49 -83.13 25.00
C ASP A 192 -17.20 -82.27 23.94
N TYR A 193 -17.93 -82.89 23.01
CA TYR A 193 -18.79 -82.16 22.07
C TYR A 193 -19.83 -81.32 22.81
N ARG A 194 -20.51 -81.89 23.81
CA ARG A 194 -21.52 -81.16 24.61
C ARG A 194 -20.95 -79.95 25.35
N LYS A 195 -19.66 -79.97 25.70
CA LYS A 195 -18.99 -78.83 26.34
C LYS A 195 -18.46 -77.79 25.34
N SER A 196 -17.91 -78.25 24.21
CA SER A 196 -17.20 -77.39 23.26
C SER A 196 -18.08 -76.81 22.16
N GLY A 197 -19.17 -77.50 21.80
CA GLY A 197 -20.01 -77.16 20.65
C GLY A 197 -19.28 -77.21 19.29
N SER A 198 -18.06 -77.75 19.23
CA SER A 198 -17.24 -77.72 18.02
C SER A 198 -17.76 -78.71 16.97
N ILE A 199 -17.92 -78.22 15.74
CA ILE A 199 -18.37 -79.02 14.58
C ILE A 199 -17.35 -80.14 14.31
N TYR A 200 -16.07 -79.88 14.54
CA TYR A 200 -15.02 -80.89 14.37
C TYR A 200 -15.15 -82.07 15.33
N VAL A 201 -15.46 -81.84 16.60
CA VAL A 201 -15.62 -82.94 17.57
C VAL A 201 -16.83 -83.80 17.20
N TYR A 202 -17.88 -83.17 16.67
CA TYR A 202 -19.06 -83.86 16.17
C TYR A 202 -18.76 -84.77 14.97
N THR A 203 -17.98 -84.30 13.99
CA THR A 203 -17.62 -85.14 12.82
C THR A 203 -16.71 -86.30 13.20
N ILE A 204 -15.83 -86.16 14.21
CA ILE A 204 -15.08 -87.29 14.76
C ILE A 204 -16.02 -88.31 15.40
N CYS A 205 -17.06 -87.88 16.14
CA CYS A 205 -18.04 -88.81 16.70
C CYS A 205 -18.72 -89.65 15.60
N ILE A 206 -19.11 -89.01 14.49
CA ILE A 206 -19.72 -89.68 13.34
C ILE A 206 -18.73 -90.70 12.71
N SER A 207 -17.45 -90.35 12.61
CA SER A 207 -16.41 -91.27 12.13
C SER A 207 -16.29 -92.53 12.99
N TYR A 208 -16.17 -92.39 14.32
CA TYR A 208 -16.10 -93.56 15.20
C TYR A 208 -17.36 -94.42 15.12
N TYR A 209 -18.54 -93.81 14.94
CA TYR A 209 -19.77 -94.55 14.72
C TYR A 209 -19.72 -95.41 13.44
N PHE A 210 -19.26 -94.86 12.31
CA PHE A 210 -19.08 -95.64 11.08
C PHE A 210 -17.98 -96.70 11.18
N THR A 211 -16.92 -96.43 11.95
CA THR A 211 -15.88 -97.43 12.24
C THR A 211 -16.45 -98.63 13.01
N ILE A 212 -17.31 -98.37 14.00
CA ILE A 212 -18.00 -99.44 14.73
C ILE A 212 -18.87 -100.26 13.77
N ILE A 213 -19.61 -99.62 12.87
CA ILE A 213 -20.42 -100.30 11.86
C ILE A 213 -19.55 -101.18 10.95
N ALA A 214 -18.40 -100.66 10.49
CA ALA A 214 -17.45 -101.42 9.66
C ALA A 214 -16.94 -102.68 10.40
N GLU A 215 -16.54 -102.56 11.66
CA GLU A 215 -16.08 -103.70 12.46
C GLU A 215 -17.18 -104.74 12.72
N ILE A 216 -18.43 -104.31 12.91
CA ILE A 216 -19.58 -105.22 13.02
C ILE A 216 -19.74 -106.04 11.74
N PHE A 217 -19.59 -105.42 10.56
CA PHE A 217 -19.65 -106.14 9.30
C PHE A 217 -18.50 -107.13 9.12
N ARG A 218 -17.30 -106.84 9.67
CA ARG A 218 -16.17 -107.78 9.65
C ARG A 218 -16.36 -108.98 10.57
N LEU A 219 -16.97 -108.80 11.74
CA LEU A 219 -17.32 -109.90 12.65
C LEU A 219 -18.28 -110.92 12.04
N ASN A 220 -19.20 -110.46 11.18
CA ASN A 220 -20.18 -111.31 10.50
C ASN A 220 -19.60 -112.15 9.34
N ARG A 221 -18.29 -112.11 9.10
CA ARG A 221 -17.58 -112.90 8.07
C ARG A 221 -17.78 -114.41 8.18
N ARG A 222 -18.22 -114.91 9.35
CA ARG A 222 -18.48 -116.33 9.59
C ARG A 222 -19.67 -116.90 8.78
N ILE A 223 -20.50 -116.07 8.13
CA ILE A 223 -21.80 -116.51 7.57
C ILE A 223 -22.00 -116.23 6.05
N PHE A 224 -21.35 -115.24 5.42
CA PHE A 224 -21.57 -114.91 3.99
C PHE A 224 -20.31 -114.43 3.22
N VAL A 225 -20.25 -114.69 1.89
CA VAL A 225 -19.14 -114.44 0.93
C VAL A 225 -18.99 -112.94 0.55
N ASP A 226 -17.74 -112.52 0.25
CA ASP A 226 -17.16 -111.27 -0.36
C ASP A 226 -17.89 -109.90 -0.31
N ASN A 227 -19.22 -109.83 -0.39
CA ASN A 227 -20.00 -108.58 -0.41
C ASN A 227 -19.96 -107.80 0.93
N PHE A 228 -19.83 -108.48 2.07
CA PHE A 228 -19.74 -107.81 3.38
C PHE A 228 -18.40 -107.13 3.62
N MET A 229 -17.31 -107.66 3.06
CA MET A 229 -16.00 -106.98 3.05
C MET A 229 -16.07 -105.69 2.22
N TYR A 230 -16.79 -105.72 1.10
CA TYR A 230 -17.01 -104.53 0.29
C TYR A 230 -17.78 -103.44 1.06
N LEU A 231 -18.84 -103.83 1.78
CA LEU A 231 -19.63 -102.91 2.58
C LEU A 231 -18.84 -102.33 3.77
N SER A 232 -18.04 -103.15 4.47
CA SER A 232 -17.13 -102.67 5.51
C SER A 232 -16.19 -101.60 4.97
N ASN A 233 -15.57 -101.85 3.81
CA ASN A 233 -14.64 -100.89 3.21
C ASN A 233 -15.33 -99.57 2.84
N ILE A 234 -16.60 -99.60 2.40
CA ILE A 234 -17.37 -98.36 2.15
C ILE A 234 -17.59 -97.59 3.47
N TYR A 235 -17.96 -98.26 4.55
CA TYR A 235 -18.13 -97.59 5.84
C TYR A 235 -16.83 -97.05 6.41
N ASP A 236 -15.71 -97.73 6.18
CA ASP A 236 -14.39 -97.20 6.48
C ASP A 236 -14.11 -95.93 5.66
N ILE A 237 -14.38 -95.92 4.34
CA ILE A 237 -14.23 -94.71 3.50
C ILE A 237 -15.04 -93.54 4.07
N ILE A 238 -16.30 -93.77 4.46
CA ILE A 238 -17.16 -92.75 5.05
C ILE A 238 -16.58 -92.29 6.40
N SER A 239 -16.14 -93.24 7.24
CA SER A 239 -15.52 -92.94 8.52
C SER A 239 -14.31 -92.02 8.38
N TYR A 240 -13.40 -92.29 7.43
CA TYR A 240 -12.19 -91.47 7.26
C TYR A 240 -12.46 -90.11 6.61
N SER A 241 -13.52 -89.98 5.81
CA SER A 241 -13.82 -88.73 5.07
C SER A 241 -14.57 -87.69 5.91
N VAL A 242 -15.45 -88.11 6.83
CA VAL A 242 -16.27 -87.18 7.63
C VAL A 242 -15.45 -86.23 8.53
N PRO A 243 -14.39 -86.68 9.25
CA PRO A 243 -13.55 -85.78 10.05
C PRO A 243 -12.87 -84.71 9.22
N VAL A 244 -12.42 -85.05 7.99
CA VAL A 244 -11.75 -84.12 7.07
C VAL A 244 -12.67 -82.94 6.73
N ILE A 245 -13.94 -83.23 6.43
CA ILE A 245 -14.95 -82.19 6.15
C ILE A 245 -15.17 -81.30 7.38
N GLY A 246 -15.29 -81.89 8.56
CA GLY A 246 -15.50 -81.13 9.80
C GLY A 246 -14.35 -80.19 10.15
N ILE A 247 -13.10 -80.61 9.92
CA ILE A 247 -11.92 -79.73 10.11
C ILE A 247 -12.02 -78.52 9.20
N CYS A 248 -12.34 -78.73 7.91
CA CYS A 248 -12.46 -77.65 6.94
C CYS A 248 -13.54 -76.63 7.35
N CYS A 249 -14.70 -77.09 7.81
CA CYS A 249 -15.78 -76.20 8.27
C CYS A 249 -15.38 -75.37 9.50
N GLU A 250 -14.79 -76.00 10.52
CA GLU A 250 -14.34 -75.31 11.74
C GLU A 250 -13.26 -74.26 11.42
N PHE A 251 -12.37 -74.56 10.46
CA PHE A 251 -11.33 -73.65 10.00
C PHE A 251 -11.90 -72.39 9.34
N ILE A 252 -12.89 -72.55 8.45
CA ILE A 252 -13.56 -71.42 7.77
C ILE A 252 -14.20 -70.47 8.79
N ILE A 253 -14.88 -71.01 9.80
CA ILE A 253 -15.53 -70.22 10.86
C ILE A 253 -14.50 -69.43 11.66
N LYS A 254 -13.39 -70.06 12.08
CA LYS A 254 -12.33 -69.39 12.85
C LYS A 254 -11.62 -68.29 12.05
N ILE A 255 -11.46 -68.43 10.73
CA ILE A 255 -10.92 -67.37 9.87
C ILE A 255 -11.85 -66.16 9.85
N LYS A 256 -13.16 -66.37 9.72
CA LYS A 256 -14.15 -65.28 9.66
C LYS A 256 -14.12 -64.41 10.92
N VAL A 257 -14.05 -65.04 12.09
CA VAL A 257 -13.96 -64.33 13.38
C VAL A 257 -12.64 -63.56 13.52
N LEU A 258 -11.52 -64.12 13.05
CA LEU A 258 -10.22 -63.44 13.11
C LEU A 258 -10.18 -62.21 12.20
N ASN A 259 -10.77 -62.29 11.01
CA ASN A 259 -10.85 -61.15 10.09
C ASN A 259 -11.66 -59.98 10.67
N MET A 260 -12.77 -60.24 11.36
CA MET A 260 -13.56 -59.19 12.01
C MET A 260 -12.75 -58.42 13.06
N LYS A 261 -11.99 -59.10 13.91
CA LYS A 261 -11.13 -58.44 14.92
C LYS A 261 -10.05 -57.56 14.31
N ILE A 262 -9.43 -58.01 13.21
CA ILE A 262 -8.39 -57.24 12.50
C ILE A 262 -8.99 -55.98 11.85
N GLU A 263 -10.23 -56.07 11.37
CA GLU A 263 -10.90 -54.95 10.73
C GLU A 263 -11.26 -53.85 11.73
N GLU A 264 -11.74 -54.20 12.94
CA GLU A 264 -11.94 -53.24 14.04
C GLU A 264 -10.63 -52.55 14.43
N GLU A 265 -9.56 -53.31 14.67
CA GLU A 265 -8.26 -52.77 15.05
C GLU A 265 -7.71 -51.79 13.98
N ARG A 266 -7.94 -52.10 12.71
CA ARG A 266 -7.56 -51.23 11.58
C ARG A 266 -8.37 -49.93 11.54
N ILE A 267 -9.65 -49.97 11.90
CA ILE A 267 -10.49 -48.76 12.01
C ILE A 267 -9.97 -47.85 13.13
N TYR A 268 -9.62 -48.41 14.29
CA TYR A 268 -9.02 -47.65 15.39
C TYR A 268 -7.68 -47.03 15.01
N GLN A 269 -6.79 -47.80 14.38
CA GLN A 269 -5.51 -47.26 13.89
C GLN A 269 -5.71 -46.14 12.86
N ASN A 270 -6.68 -46.28 11.95
CA ASN A 270 -7.00 -45.23 10.98
C ASN A 270 -7.54 -43.96 11.65
N LYS A 271 -8.37 -44.07 12.69
CA LYS A 271 -8.83 -42.90 13.47
C LYS A 271 -7.65 -42.21 14.18
N LEU A 272 -6.77 -42.98 14.81
CA LEU A 272 -5.59 -42.44 15.50
C LEU A 272 -4.65 -41.71 14.52
N MET A 273 -4.40 -42.33 13.35
CA MET A 273 -3.60 -41.72 12.28
C MET A 273 -4.22 -40.42 11.76
N LYS A 274 -5.55 -40.33 11.64
CA LYS A 274 -6.21 -39.07 11.25
C LYS A 274 -5.96 -37.96 12.27
N TYR A 275 -6.09 -38.23 13.56
CA TYR A 275 -5.80 -37.24 14.60
C TYR A 275 -4.32 -36.82 14.59
N TYR A 276 -3.41 -37.79 14.45
CA TYR A 276 -1.98 -37.52 14.33
C TYR A 276 -1.64 -36.67 13.10
N SER A 277 -2.22 -36.99 11.93
CA SER A 277 -2.04 -36.23 10.70
C SER A 277 -2.59 -34.79 10.80
N ILE A 278 -3.70 -34.57 11.51
CA ILE A 278 -4.21 -33.22 11.77
C ILE A 278 -3.19 -32.42 12.58
N ILE A 279 -2.69 -32.96 13.70
CA ILE A 279 -1.70 -32.29 14.55
C ILE A 279 -0.37 -32.03 13.81
N GLU A 280 0.06 -32.96 12.95
CA GLU A 280 1.26 -32.83 12.13
C GLU A 280 1.14 -31.78 11.00
N SER A 281 -0.08 -31.59 10.46
CA SER A 281 -0.34 -30.67 9.34
C SER A 281 -0.71 -29.25 9.75
N ILE A 282 -1.19 -29.05 10.99
CA ILE A 282 -1.55 -27.73 11.52
C ILE A 282 -0.31 -26.81 11.55
N GLY A 283 -0.49 -25.58 11.05
CA GLY A 283 0.55 -24.56 11.02
C GLY A 283 0.88 -23.94 12.38
N ASN A 284 -0.02 -24.05 13.36
CA ASN A 284 0.20 -23.56 14.72
C ASN A 284 1.29 -24.37 15.42
N LEU A 285 2.01 -23.72 16.34
CA LEU A 285 3.05 -24.35 17.12
C LEU A 285 2.41 -25.12 18.28
N ILE A 286 2.47 -26.45 18.25
CA ILE A 286 1.88 -27.31 19.28
C ILE A 286 2.97 -28.08 20.02
N ALA A 287 2.95 -27.98 21.35
CA ALA A 287 3.78 -28.77 22.25
C ALA A 287 2.93 -29.47 23.32
N ILE A 288 3.27 -30.70 23.67
CA ILE A 288 2.72 -31.41 24.83
C ILE A 288 3.86 -31.58 25.83
N VAL A 289 3.64 -31.16 27.07
CA VAL A 289 4.65 -31.20 28.13
C VAL A 289 4.11 -31.89 29.38
N ASP A 290 5.03 -32.44 30.17
CA ASP A 290 4.76 -32.97 31.50
C ASP A 290 4.60 -31.85 32.56
N GLU A 291 4.26 -32.23 33.80
CA GLU A 291 4.14 -31.29 34.94
C GLU A 291 5.44 -30.54 35.26
N ASN A 292 6.59 -31.06 34.85
CA ASN A 292 7.91 -30.48 35.04
C ASN A 292 8.37 -29.62 33.86
N ASN A 293 7.49 -29.37 32.89
CA ASN A 293 7.74 -28.59 31.67
C ASN A 293 8.77 -29.24 30.72
N ASN A 294 8.85 -30.57 30.70
CA ASN A 294 9.62 -31.33 29.72
C ASN A 294 8.72 -31.74 28.55
N PRO A 295 9.17 -31.60 27.28
CA PRO A 295 8.38 -31.89 26.10
C PRO A 295 8.24 -33.39 25.86
N GLU A 296 7.00 -33.89 25.89
CA GLU A 296 6.64 -35.25 25.46
C GLU A 296 6.40 -35.30 23.95
N TYR A 297 5.83 -34.24 23.37
CA TYR A 297 5.57 -34.16 21.93
C TYR A 297 5.71 -32.74 21.38
N LEU A 298 6.23 -32.63 20.16
CA LEU A 298 6.34 -31.39 19.39
C LEU A 298 5.91 -31.64 17.95
N ASN A 299 4.99 -30.83 17.45
CA ASN A 299 4.56 -30.94 16.06
C ASN A 299 5.63 -30.39 15.07
N PRO A 300 5.54 -30.68 13.76
CA PRO A 300 6.52 -30.23 12.77
C PRO A 300 6.67 -28.72 12.68
N ALA A 301 5.58 -27.95 12.89
CA ALA A 301 5.66 -26.50 12.95
C ALA A 301 6.59 -26.04 14.09
N PHE A 302 6.42 -26.63 15.28
CA PHE A 302 7.26 -26.36 16.45
C PHE A 302 8.72 -26.77 16.23
N LYS A 303 8.95 -27.96 15.65
CA LYS A 303 10.31 -28.44 15.31
C LYS A 303 11.02 -27.56 14.29
N ARG A 304 10.29 -27.05 13.27
CA ARG A 304 10.85 -26.09 12.31
C ARG A 304 11.31 -24.81 13.00
N LEU A 305 10.49 -24.26 13.89
CA LEU A 305 10.88 -23.11 14.70
C LEU A 305 12.15 -23.41 15.52
N LEU A 306 12.22 -24.54 16.23
CA LEU A 306 13.38 -24.90 17.06
C LEU A 306 14.65 -25.19 16.27
N ASN A 307 14.54 -25.75 15.06
CA ASN A 307 15.67 -25.93 14.16
C ASN A 307 16.28 -24.59 13.72
N PHE A 308 15.48 -23.54 13.54
CA PHE A 308 15.99 -22.18 13.33
C PHE A 308 16.83 -21.68 14.53
N TYR A 309 16.60 -22.21 15.73
CA TYR A 309 17.33 -21.88 16.97
C TYR A 309 18.50 -22.83 17.29
N ASN A 310 18.91 -23.73 16.38
CA ASN A 310 20.05 -24.65 16.55
C ASN A 310 20.02 -25.57 17.80
N LYS A 311 18.84 -25.86 18.36
CA LYS A 311 18.71 -26.81 19.48
C LYS A 311 18.53 -28.23 18.96
N LYS A 312 19.60 -29.04 18.97
CA LYS A 312 19.61 -30.43 18.46
C LYS A 312 18.98 -31.47 19.40
N ASN A 313 18.96 -31.23 20.71
CA ASN A 313 18.33 -32.10 21.70
C ASN A 313 17.00 -31.51 22.19
N TYR A 314 15.89 -32.10 21.76
CA TYR A 314 14.54 -31.63 22.10
C TYR A 314 14.07 -32.09 23.48
N SER A 315 14.53 -33.24 23.96
CA SER A 315 14.08 -33.90 25.20
C SER A 315 14.53 -33.22 26.50
N GLU A 316 15.56 -32.37 26.45
CA GLU A 316 16.08 -31.64 27.62
C GLU A 316 15.67 -30.16 27.62
N MET A 317 14.84 -29.74 26.66
CA MET A 317 14.47 -28.35 26.49
C MET A 317 13.33 -27.97 27.44
N LYS A 318 13.64 -27.15 28.45
CA LYS A 318 12.61 -26.43 29.22
C LYS A 318 12.15 -25.18 28.46
N PHE A 319 10.84 -24.97 28.41
CA PHE A 319 10.28 -23.73 27.86
C PHE A 319 10.46 -22.60 28.87
N ASP A 320 11.31 -21.63 28.54
CA ASP A 320 11.55 -20.43 29.36
C ASP A 320 10.56 -19.33 28.94
N PHE A 321 9.53 -19.11 29.76
CA PHE A 321 8.51 -18.10 29.52
C PHE A 321 8.99 -16.75 30.08
N LYS A 322 9.66 -15.96 29.23
CA LYS A 322 10.11 -14.62 29.64
C LYS A 322 8.92 -13.65 29.71
N GLY A 323 8.36 -13.49 30.91
CA GLY A 323 7.35 -12.49 31.26
C GLY A 323 6.67 -12.82 32.59
N SER A 324 6.88 -11.97 33.61
CA SER A 324 6.26 -11.84 34.96
C SER A 324 5.81 -13.07 35.80
N SER A 325 5.70 -14.29 35.27
CA SER A 325 5.12 -15.46 35.94
C SER A 325 5.91 -16.73 35.63
N SER A 326 6.16 -17.55 36.66
CA SER A 326 6.82 -18.85 36.49
C SER A 326 5.91 -19.85 35.75
N TYR A 327 6.47 -20.83 35.04
CA TYR A 327 5.68 -21.88 34.36
C TYR A 327 4.72 -22.60 35.32
N LYS A 328 5.12 -22.76 36.59
CA LYS A 328 4.28 -23.32 37.64
C LYS A 328 3.00 -22.52 37.88
N GLU A 329 3.09 -21.19 37.90
CA GLU A 329 1.91 -20.32 38.07
C GLU A 329 0.96 -20.39 36.87
N ILE A 330 1.50 -20.57 35.66
CA ILE A 330 0.71 -20.71 34.44
C ILE A 330 -0.01 -22.06 34.45
N PHE A 331 0.67 -23.14 34.83
CA PHE A 331 0.08 -24.49 34.92
C PHE A 331 -0.98 -24.56 36.02
N ASP A 332 -0.73 -23.99 37.20
CA ASP A 332 -1.70 -23.92 38.28
C ASP A 332 -2.96 -23.14 37.87
N LYS A 333 -2.79 -22.02 37.14
CA LYS A 333 -3.92 -21.26 36.58
C LYS A 333 -4.66 -22.07 35.50
N ALA A 334 -3.94 -22.79 34.65
CA ALA A 334 -4.52 -23.63 33.61
C ALA A 334 -5.37 -24.75 34.22
N ILE A 335 -4.90 -25.39 35.29
CA ILE A 335 -5.66 -26.41 36.06
C ILE A 335 -6.92 -25.81 36.66
N LYS A 336 -6.80 -24.66 37.36
CA LYS A 336 -7.96 -24.02 38.01
C LYS A 336 -9.02 -23.56 37.01
N ASN A 337 -8.61 -23.01 35.88
CA ASN A 337 -9.50 -22.37 34.91
C ASN A 337 -9.84 -23.25 33.70
N HIS A 338 -9.38 -24.51 33.66
CA HIS A 338 -9.49 -25.40 32.49
C HIS A 338 -8.93 -24.78 31.20
N GLY A 339 -7.84 -24.01 31.33
CA GLY A 339 -7.20 -23.28 30.25
C GLY A 339 -6.71 -21.90 30.69
N VAL A 340 -5.58 -21.45 30.15
CA VAL A 340 -5.08 -20.08 30.35
C VAL A 340 -4.42 -19.55 29.09
N ALA A 341 -4.69 -18.29 28.75
CA ALA A 341 -4.01 -17.57 27.67
C ALA A 341 -3.02 -16.57 28.27
N VAL A 342 -1.77 -16.58 27.79
CA VAL A 342 -0.67 -15.73 28.25
C VAL A 342 0.10 -15.22 27.05
N LYS A 343 0.33 -13.91 27.00
CA LYS A 343 1.19 -13.30 25.97
C LYS A 343 2.66 -13.49 26.37
N THR A 344 3.47 -14.04 25.47
CA THR A 344 4.90 -14.26 25.69
C THR A 344 5.75 -13.72 24.54
N ILE A 345 6.99 -13.37 24.84
CA ILE A 345 7.94 -12.84 23.87
C ILE A 345 9.05 -13.87 23.70
N VAL A 346 9.30 -14.27 22.45
CA VAL A 346 10.44 -15.12 22.10
C VAL A 346 11.41 -14.30 21.25
N ASN A 347 12.66 -14.20 21.71
CA ASN A 347 13.71 -13.51 20.96
C ASN A 347 14.22 -14.44 19.83
N ASP A 348 14.07 -14.03 18.57
CA ASP A 348 14.62 -14.67 17.37
C ASP A 348 15.99 -14.09 17.00
N VAL A 349 16.79 -14.83 16.23
CA VAL A 349 18.06 -14.41 15.62
C VAL A 349 17.87 -13.17 14.71
N LYS A 350 16.63 -12.96 14.19
CA LYS A 350 16.24 -11.82 13.34
C LYS A 350 15.48 -10.70 14.09
N GLY A 351 15.22 -10.82 15.40
CA GLY A 351 14.50 -9.81 16.19
C GLY A 351 13.45 -10.37 17.16
N LYS A 352 12.72 -9.50 17.86
CA LYS A 352 11.66 -9.91 18.82
C LYS A 352 10.39 -10.35 18.09
N LYS A 353 9.92 -11.58 18.32
CA LYS A 353 8.60 -12.06 17.88
C LYS A 353 7.63 -12.17 19.06
N PHE A 354 6.35 -11.90 18.80
CA PHE A 354 5.29 -11.89 19.80
C PHE A 354 4.37 -13.08 19.60
N TYR A 355 4.24 -13.94 20.61
CA TYR A 355 3.39 -15.12 20.56
C TYR A 355 2.28 -15.02 21.60
N ASP A 356 1.06 -15.38 21.21
CA ASP A 356 -0.02 -15.66 22.15
C ASP A 356 -0.03 -17.15 22.47
N MET A 357 0.07 -17.49 23.75
CA MET A 357 0.21 -18.87 24.22
C MET A 357 -1.02 -19.29 25.01
N SER A 358 -1.70 -20.32 24.53
CA SER A 358 -2.79 -20.97 25.28
C SER A 358 -2.31 -22.31 25.83
N VAL A 359 -2.50 -22.53 27.13
CA VAL A 359 -2.12 -23.77 27.83
C VAL A 359 -3.37 -24.45 28.37
N TYR A 360 -3.55 -25.72 28.03
CA TYR A 360 -4.69 -26.54 28.46
C TYR A 360 -4.21 -27.79 29.21
N PRO A 361 -4.74 -28.10 30.39
CA PRO A 361 -4.41 -29.32 31.12
C PRO A 361 -5.20 -30.51 30.54
N ILE A 362 -4.53 -31.65 30.41
CA ILE A 362 -5.09 -32.96 30.08
C ILE A 362 -4.72 -33.92 31.20
N LYS A 363 -5.72 -34.55 31.82
CA LYS A 363 -5.48 -35.53 32.86
C LYS A 363 -5.33 -36.92 32.25
N ASN A 364 -4.25 -37.62 32.58
CA ASN A 364 -4.09 -39.01 32.20
C ASN A 364 -4.98 -39.90 33.08
N GLU A 365 -5.95 -40.60 32.49
CA GLU A 365 -6.89 -41.47 33.23
C GLU A 365 -6.20 -42.67 33.90
N PHE A 366 -5.02 -43.08 33.44
CA PHE A 366 -4.30 -44.25 33.95
C PHE A 366 -3.28 -43.93 35.04
N THR A 367 -2.57 -42.81 34.93
CA THR A 367 -1.52 -42.41 35.90
C THR A 367 -2.00 -41.33 36.88
N GLY A 368 -3.07 -40.60 36.54
CA GLY A 368 -3.59 -39.49 37.33
C GLY A 368 -2.78 -38.19 37.20
N GLU A 369 -1.65 -38.21 36.49
CA GLU A 369 -0.77 -37.08 36.23
C GLU A 369 -1.38 -36.13 35.18
N ASN A 370 -1.07 -34.83 35.28
CA ASN A 370 -1.48 -33.84 34.30
C ASN A 370 -0.41 -33.66 33.23
N THR A 371 -0.81 -33.73 31.97
CA THR A 371 -0.01 -33.24 30.84
C THR A 371 -0.61 -31.93 30.34
N PHE A 372 0.20 -31.06 29.75
CA PHE A 372 -0.27 -29.76 29.27
C PHE A 372 -0.07 -29.63 27.77
N VAL A 373 -1.13 -29.23 27.07
CA VAL A 373 -1.06 -28.85 25.65
C VAL A 373 -0.85 -27.36 25.54
N MET A 374 0.25 -26.96 24.92
CA MET A 374 0.59 -25.59 24.60
C MET A 374 0.34 -25.31 23.12
N LEU A 375 -0.44 -24.27 22.84
CA LEU A 375 -0.65 -23.72 21.51
C LEU A 375 -0.02 -22.33 21.47
N LEU A 376 0.94 -22.11 20.56
CA LEU A 376 1.44 -20.75 20.28
C LEU A 376 0.96 -20.28 18.91
N SER A 377 0.37 -19.09 18.89
CA SER A 377 0.01 -18.33 17.68
C SER A 377 0.98 -17.16 17.49
N ASP A 378 1.50 -16.96 16.27
CA ASP A 378 2.35 -15.81 15.95
C ASP A 378 1.46 -14.58 15.71
N GLU A 379 1.50 -13.61 16.62
CA GLU A 379 0.75 -12.33 16.53
C GLU A 379 1.65 -11.18 16.09
N THR A 380 2.87 -11.48 15.60
CA THR A 380 3.88 -10.47 15.29
C THR A 380 3.39 -9.47 14.25
N ASP A 381 2.77 -9.93 13.17
CA ASP A 381 2.26 -9.07 12.09
C ASP A 381 1.11 -8.18 12.57
N ASN A 382 0.19 -8.70 13.36
CA ASN A 382 -0.95 -7.94 13.89
C ASN A 382 -0.51 -6.84 14.87
N ILE A 383 0.43 -7.16 15.76
CA ILE A 383 1.04 -6.19 16.68
C ILE A 383 1.88 -5.17 15.91
N LEU A 384 2.63 -5.59 14.87
CA LEU A 384 3.36 -4.68 14.00
C LEU A 384 2.42 -3.75 13.25
N LEU A 385 1.34 -4.26 12.65
CA LEU A 385 0.33 -3.47 11.96
C LEU A 385 -0.32 -2.46 12.89
N THR A 386 -0.69 -2.87 14.10
CA THR A 386 -1.24 -1.96 15.12
C THR A 386 -0.22 -0.88 15.50
N LYS A 387 1.05 -1.25 15.71
CA LYS A 387 2.13 -0.29 15.94
C LYS A 387 2.34 0.64 14.75
N HIS A 388 2.28 0.13 13.52
CA HIS A 388 2.40 0.90 12.29
C HIS A 388 1.24 1.89 12.15
N LEU A 389 0.01 1.48 12.48
CA LEU A 389 -1.17 2.33 12.48
C LEU A 389 -1.04 3.44 13.53
N VAL A 390 -0.72 3.11 14.78
CA VAL A 390 -0.49 4.10 15.84
C VAL A 390 0.66 5.04 15.48
N ASN A 391 1.73 4.52 14.88
CA ASN A 391 2.85 5.34 14.43
C ASN A 391 2.48 6.21 13.24
N SER A 392 1.66 5.73 12.31
CA SER A 392 1.12 6.50 11.19
C SER A 392 0.19 7.61 11.68
N GLU A 393 -0.70 7.31 12.63
CA GLU A 393 -1.58 8.30 13.26
C GLU A 393 -0.76 9.36 14.01
N ARG A 394 0.26 8.94 14.78
CA ARG A 394 1.19 9.88 15.44
C ARG A 394 1.96 10.73 14.44
N LYS A 395 2.44 10.14 13.34
CA LYS A 395 3.11 10.88 12.26
C LYS A 395 2.16 11.91 11.65
N PHE A 396 0.93 11.52 11.33
CA PHE A 396 -0.09 12.42 10.81
C PHE A 396 -0.38 13.57 11.80
N ARG A 397 -0.64 13.27 13.07
CA ARG A 397 -0.84 14.29 14.13
C ARG A 397 0.37 15.22 14.27
N ASN A 398 1.59 14.69 14.22
CA ASN A 398 2.80 15.50 14.30
C ASN A 398 2.96 16.42 13.09
N ILE A 399 2.60 15.96 11.89
CA ILE A 399 2.59 16.79 10.68
C ILE A 399 1.57 17.92 10.84
N THR A 400 0.33 17.59 11.19
CA THR A 400 -0.74 18.60 11.34
C THR A 400 -0.51 19.58 12.48
N ASN A 401 0.16 19.16 13.56
CA ASN A 401 0.47 20.02 14.70
C ASN A 401 1.62 21.00 14.42
N ASN A 402 2.54 20.65 13.51
CA ASN A 402 3.70 21.47 13.19
C ASN A 402 3.53 22.32 11.92
N ILE A 403 2.55 22.00 11.06
CA ILE A 403 2.20 22.84 9.91
C ILE A 403 1.58 24.14 10.41
N SER A 404 2.10 25.27 9.95
CA SER A 404 1.55 26.61 10.24
C SER A 404 0.25 26.91 9.49
N ASP A 405 0.03 26.24 8.35
CA ASP A 405 -1.17 26.43 7.53
C ASP A 405 -2.42 25.94 8.28
N LEU A 406 -3.51 26.64 8.05
CA LEU A 406 -4.82 26.40 8.63
C LEU A 406 -5.49 25.31 7.82
N ILE A 407 -5.67 24.12 8.40
CA ILE A 407 -6.26 22.99 7.69
C ILE A 407 -7.63 22.71 8.31
N CYS A 408 -8.67 22.71 7.49
CA CYS A 408 -10.02 22.34 7.89
C CYS A 408 -10.59 21.28 6.94
N GLN A 409 -11.37 20.37 7.49
CA GLN A 409 -12.17 19.42 6.74
C GLN A 409 -13.64 19.82 6.90
N LEU A 410 -14.37 19.89 5.79
CA LEU A 410 -15.77 20.26 5.76
C LEU A 410 -16.62 19.09 5.28
N ASP A 411 -17.79 18.91 5.89
CA ASP A 411 -18.82 18.01 5.38
C ASP A 411 -19.60 18.63 4.20
N LYS A 412 -20.51 17.85 3.62
CA LYS A 412 -21.41 18.26 2.52
C LYS A 412 -22.32 19.46 2.84
N SER A 413 -22.49 19.80 4.12
CA SER A 413 -23.28 20.94 4.57
C SER A 413 -22.42 22.18 4.87
N GLY A 414 -21.10 22.10 4.65
CA GLY A 414 -20.17 23.18 4.95
C GLY A 414 -19.90 23.32 6.45
N LYS A 415 -20.02 22.25 7.24
CA LYS A 415 -19.65 22.25 8.66
C LYS A 415 -18.29 21.62 8.87
N ILE A 416 -17.52 22.16 9.82
CA ILE A 416 -16.18 21.68 10.11
C ILE A 416 -16.25 20.31 10.82
N THR A 417 -15.64 19.28 10.22
CA THR A 417 -15.48 17.95 10.83
C THR A 417 -14.11 17.76 11.46
N TYR A 418 -13.11 18.55 11.04
CA TYR A 418 -11.77 18.56 11.59
C TYR A 418 -11.11 19.92 11.36
N CYS A 419 -10.33 20.41 12.31
CA CYS A 419 -9.46 21.57 12.14
C CYS A 419 -8.07 21.31 12.75
N SER A 420 -7.00 21.84 12.14
CA SER A 420 -5.64 21.72 12.67
C SER A 420 -5.47 22.54 13.97
N PRO A 421 -4.48 22.23 14.83
CA PRO A 421 -4.20 23.06 16.01
C PRO A 421 -3.80 24.50 15.66
N SER A 422 -3.19 24.71 14.49
CA SER A 422 -2.87 26.04 13.97
C SER A 422 -4.13 26.89 13.76
N TYR A 423 -5.26 26.26 13.39
CA TYR A 423 -6.56 26.91 13.32
C TYR A 423 -7.02 27.43 14.69
N THR A 424 -7.04 26.56 15.71
CA THR A 424 -7.42 26.95 17.08
C THR A 424 -6.46 27.97 17.69
N LYS A 425 -5.17 27.89 17.36
CA LYS A 425 -4.17 28.84 17.86
C LYS A 425 -4.35 30.23 17.24
N MET A 426 -4.81 30.29 15.99
CA MET A 426 -5.01 31.56 15.29
C MET A 426 -6.32 32.23 15.70
N PHE A 427 -7.42 31.49 15.73
CA PHE A 427 -8.76 32.04 16.04
C PHE A 427 -9.13 31.99 17.53
N GLY A 428 -8.31 31.37 18.39
CA GLY A 428 -8.58 31.19 19.82
C GLY A 428 -9.56 30.03 20.10
N GLY A 429 -9.96 29.81 21.35
CA GLY A 429 -10.96 28.78 21.70
C GLY A 429 -10.45 27.33 21.73
N LEU A 430 -11.34 26.41 22.10
CA LEU A 430 -11.09 24.97 22.15
C LEU A 430 -11.48 24.31 20.83
N TYR A 431 -10.84 23.18 20.50
CA TYR A 431 -11.16 22.40 19.30
C TYR A 431 -12.67 22.09 19.17
N GLN A 432 -13.33 21.80 20.29
CA GLN A 432 -14.75 21.46 20.32
C GLN A 432 -15.67 22.63 19.91
N ASP A 433 -15.22 23.87 20.06
CA ASP A 433 -15.99 25.06 19.72
C ASP A 433 -16.16 25.23 18.20
N TYR A 434 -15.29 24.59 17.42
CA TYR A 434 -15.26 24.70 15.95
C TYR A 434 -15.93 23.53 15.25
N ILE A 435 -15.98 22.35 15.86
CA ILE A 435 -16.56 21.16 15.24
C ILE A 435 -18.07 21.30 15.12
N GLY A 436 -18.60 21.11 13.90
CA GLY A 436 -20.01 21.27 13.58
C GLY A 436 -20.46 22.70 13.30
N VAL A 437 -19.56 23.69 13.43
CA VAL A 437 -19.82 25.10 13.11
C VAL A 437 -19.54 25.36 11.62
N SER A 438 -20.24 26.34 11.05
CA SER A 438 -20.01 26.78 9.66
C SER A 438 -18.74 27.63 9.55
N TRP A 439 -17.90 27.33 8.57
CA TRP A 439 -16.63 28.01 8.29
C TRP A 439 -16.77 29.50 7.90
N ILE A 440 -17.99 29.96 7.55
CA ILE A 440 -18.27 31.30 7.01
C ILE A 440 -17.97 32.41 8.03
N HIS A 441 -18.08 32.13 9.34
CA HIS A 441 -17.95 33.14 10.40
C HIS A 441 -16.56 33.79 10.49
N ASN A 442 -15.54 33.16 9.90
CA ASN A 442 -14.16 33.63 9.96
C ASN A 442 -13.73 34.40 8.71
N ILE A 443 -14.65 34.69 7.77
CA ILE A 443 -14.34 35.36 6.50
C ILE A 443 -15.01 36.71 6.46
N ARG A 444 -14.29 37.71 5.92
CA ARG A 444 -14.81 39.07 5.77
C ARG A 444 -15.97 39.10 4.78
N GLU A 445 -17.02 39.88 5.08
CA GLU A 445 -18.31 39.88 4.37
C GLU A 445 -18.16 39.95 2.84
N ASN A 446 -17.24 40.77 2.34
CA ASN A 446 -17.01 40.96 0.90
C ASN A 446 -16.54 39.69 0.17
N TYR A 447 -15.96 38.71 0.88
CA TYR A 447 -15.39 37.49 0.30
C TYR A 447 -16.25 36.24 0.53
N ILE A 448 -17.35 36.33 1.29
CA ILE A 448 -18.18 35.17 1.64
C ILE A 448 -18.75 34.49 0.38
N MET A 449 -19.33 35.27 -0.54
CA MET A 449 -19.91 34.73 -1.79
C MET A 449 -18.87 34.04 -2.66
N GLN A 450 -17.69 34.65 -2.82
CA GLN A 450 -16.59 34.08 -3.59
C GLN A 450 -16.18 32.70 -3.05
N VAL A 451 -15.99 32.59 -1.73
CA VAL A 451 -15.52 31.32 -1.14
C VAL A 451 -16.62 30.25 -1.20
N ILE A 452 -17.90 30.64 -1.08
CA ILE A 452 -19.04 29.72 -1.28
C ILE A 452 -19.03 29.16 -2.71
N ASP A 453 -18.85 30.02 -3.71
CA ASP A 453 -18.78 29.61 -5.12
C ASP A 453 -17.56 28.72 -5.39
N ASP A 454 -16.42 29.00 -4.76
CA ASP A 454 -15.20 28.20 -4.86
C ASP A 454 -15.37 26.80 -4.26
N ILE A 455 -16.08 26.67 -3.12
CA ILE A 455 -16.42 25.35 -2.56
C ILE A 455 -17.42 24.61 -3.46
N ASN A 456 -18.48 25.28 -3.92
CA ASN A 456 -19.50 24.67 -4.77
C ASN A 456 -18.90 24.17 -6.10
N SER A 457 -18.01 24.96 -6.70
CA SER A 457 -17.31 24.58 -7.92
C SER A 457 -16.37 23.40 -7.68
N CYS A 458 -15.60 23.40 -6.58
CA CYS A 458 -14.75 22.27 -6.19
C CYS A 458 -15.56 20.97 -6.03
N VAL A 459 -16.70 21.02 -5.34
CA VAL A 459 -17.57 19.85 -5.15
C VAL A 459 -18.18 19.37 -6.47
N LYS A 460 -18.62 20.28 -7.33
CA LYS A 460 -19.30 19.97 -8.60
C LYS A 460 -18.34 19.43 -9.67
N HIS A 461 -17.17 20.05 -9.80
CA HIS A 461 -16.20 19.74 -10.85
C HIS A 461 -15.12 18.76 -10.40
N ARG A 462 -14.98 18.53 -9.08
CA ARG A 462 -13.93 17.70 -8.47
C ARG A 462 -12.50 18.17 -8.78
N ASP A 463 -12.34 19.47 -9.01
CA ASP A 463 -11.05 20.12 -9.20
C ASP A 463 -10.61 20.88 -7.95
N THR A 464 -9.31 21.15 -7.85
CA THR A 464 -8.76 21.98 -6.78
C THR A 464 -8.91 23.46 -7.14
N VAL A 465 -9.45 24.26 -6.22
CA VAL A 465 -9.64 25.70 -6.40
C VAL A 465 -8.68 26.44 -5.48
N THR A 466 -8.02 27.48 -6.01
CA THR A 466 -7.04 28.29 -5.28
C THR A 466 -7.42 29.76 -5.39
N ASN A 467 -7.50 30.46 -4.27
CA ASN A 467 -7.86 31.86 -4.27
C ASN A 467 -7.36 32.59 -3.01
N GLN A 468 -7.58 33.90 -2.95
CA GLN A 468 -7.19 34.73 -1.82
C GLN A 468 -8.40 35.44 -1.21
N CYS A 469 -8.43 35.55 0.11
CA CYS A 469 -9.44 36.33 0.82
C CYS A 469 -8.88 36.90 2.13
N GLU A 470 -9.66 37.79 2.74
CA GLU A 470 -9.40 38.23 4.10
C GLU A 470 -10.23 37.45 5.11
N MET A 471 -9.53 36.96 6.14
CA MET A 471 -10.14 36.29 7.28
C MET A 471 -10.11 37.17 8.51
N ILE A 472 -11.20 37.11 9.29
CA ILE A 472 -11.35 37.80 10.56
C ILE A 472 -10.77 36.90 11.65
N VAL A 473 -9.65 37.33 12.25
CA VAL A 473 -8.96 36.60 13.32
C VAL A 473 -9.56 36.91 14.68
N ASP A 474 -9.97 38.16 14.88
CA ASP A 474 -10.59 38.63 16.11
C ASP A 474 -11.72 39.60 15.75
N SER A 475 -12.95 39.21 16.10
CA SER A 475 -14.17 39.97 15.82
C SER A 475 -14.28 41.22 16.70
N LEU A 476 -13.68 41.24 17.89
CA LEU A 476 -13.71 42.39 18.80
C LEU A 476 -12.76 43.49 18.34
N SER A 477 -11.56 43.13 17.89
CA SER A 477 -10.55 44.08 17.40
C SER A 477 -10.62 44.34 15.89
N GLN A 478 -11.55 43.69 15.17
CA GLN A 478 -11.67 43.75 13.70
C GLN A 478 -10.36 43.39 12.98
N LYS A 479 -9.49 42.61 13.63
CA LYS A 479 -8.18 42.26 13.08
C LYS A 479 -8.35 41.24 11.96
N CYS A 480 -8.02 41.66 10.74
CA CYS A 480 -8.05 40.83 9.55
C CYS A 480 -6.64 40.40 9.13
N ILE A 481 -6.55 39.24 8.49
CA ILE A 481 -5.34 38.76 7.81
C ILE A 481 -5.66 38.37 6.38
N TRP A 482 -4.67 38.47 5.50
CA TRP A 482 -4.78 37.93 4.15
C TRP A 482 -4.39 36.46 4.15
N VAL A 483 -5.25 35.63 3.57
CA VAL A 483 -4.96 34.20 3.39
C VAL A 483 -5.03 33.82 1.92
N GLU A 484 -4.11 32.95 1.52
CA GLU A 484 -4.22 32.16 0.30
C GLU A 484 -4.79 30.81 0.68
N TYR A 485 -5.96 30.46 0.14
CA TYR A 485 -6.62 29.21 0.44
C TYR A 485 -6.70 28.29 -0.78
N VAL A 486 -6.64 26.99 -0.49
CA VAL A 486 -6.74 25.89 -1.43
C VAL A 486 -7.85 24.97 -0.96
N ILE A 487 -8.82 24.70 -1.82
CA ILE A 487 -9.94 23.79 -1.57
C ILE A 487 -9.78 22.59 -2.49
N SER A 488 -9.73 21.39 -1.89
CA SER A 488 -9.59 20.12 -2.61
C SER A 488 -10.70 19.13 -2.22
N PRO A 489 -11.21 18.32 -3.14
CA PRO A 489 -12.24 17.34 -2.83
C PRO A 489 -11.69 16.16 -2.00
N LEU A 490 -12.48 15.63 -1.07
CA LEU A 490 -12.16 14.39 -0.37
C LEU A 490 -12.46 13.18 -1.24
N ASN A 491 -11.45 12.33 -1.44
CA ASN A 491 -11.58 11.08 -2.19
C ASN A 491 -11.63 9.88 -1.22
N GLY A 492 -12.77 9.18 -1.16
CA GLY A 492 -12.93 7.94 -0.39
C GLY A 492 -14.38 7.44 -0.38
N ALA A 493 -14.57 6.12 -0.38
CA ALA A 493 -15.89 5.47 -0.51
C ALA A 493 -16.89 5.88 0.59
N ASP A 494 -16.40 6.18 1.80
CA ASP A 494 -17.22 6.63 2.95
C ASP A 494 -17.36 8.17 3.06
N TYR A 495 -16.56 8.94 2.32
CA TYR A 495 -16.45 10.41 2.42
C TYR A 495 -16.90 11.13 1.15
N ASN A 496 -17.69 10.48 0.30
CA ASN A 496 -18.25 11.10 -0.89
C ASN A 496 -19.02 12.37 -0.51
N ASN A 497 -18.45 13.53 -0.87
CA ASN A 497 -19.01 14.91 -0.86
C ASN A 497 -18.50 15.89 0.22
N GLY A 498 -17.38 15.64 0.90
CA GLY A 498 -16.70 16.67 1.70
C GLY A 498 -15.57 17.39 0.94
N VAL A 499 -15.05 18.49 1.51
CA VAL A 499 -13.84 19.17 1.01
C VAL A 499 -12.78 19.35 2.10
N ILE A 500 -11.51 19.43 1.71
CA ILE A 500 -10.40 19.88 2.56
C ILE A 500 -10.03 21.30 2.14
N LEU A 501 -9.94 22.20 3.12
CA LEU A 501 -9.49 23.57 2.96
C LEU A 501 -8.14 23.74 3.67
N SER A 502 -7.14 24.24 2.95
CA SER A 502 -5.85 24.64 3.49
C SER A 502 -5.65 26.13 3.24
N ALA A 503 -5.44 26.93 4.28
CA ALA A 503 -5.23 28.37 4.16
C ALA A 503 -3.90 28.82 4.79
N ARG A 504 -3.13 29.62 4.05
CA ARG A 504 -1.83 30.15 4.47
C ARG A 504 -1.90 31.66 4.64
N ASP A 505 -1.40 32.17 5.76
CA ASP A 505 -1.26 33.60 5.99
C ASP A 505 -0.21 34.21 5.03
N ILE A 506 -0.67 35.10 4.15
CA ILE A 506 0.14 35.83 3.18
C ILE A 506 0.20 37.34 3.50
N THR A 507 -0.21 37.77 4.70
CA THR A 507 -0.28 39.18 5.09
C THR A 507 1.07 39.89 4.93
N ARG A 508 2.17 39.24 5.31
CA ARG A 508 3.53 39.81 5.12
C ARG A 508 3.89 39.98 3.65
N ARG A 509 3.48 39.03 2.81
CA ARG A 509 3.74 39.07 1.37
C ARG A 509 2.95 40.21 0.71
N LYS A 510 1.66 40.36 1.05
CA LYS A 510 0.82 41.46 0.55
C LYS A 510 1.38 42.83 0.91
N LYS A 511 1.79 43.02 2.17
CA LYS A 511 2.42 44.28 2.61
C LYS A 511 3.72 44.58 1.86
N ALA A 512 4.57 43.58 1.63
CA ALA A 512 5.81 43.75 0.88
C ALA A 512 5.56 44.07 -0.61
N GLU A 513 4.51 43.50 -1.20
CA GLU A 513 4.08 43.81 -2.58
C GLU A 513 3.59 45.27 -2.68
N GLU A 514 2.75 45.73 -1.74
CA GLU A 514 2.28 47.13 -1.67
C GLU A 514 3.42 48.13 -1.45
N GLU A 515 4.37 47.83 -0.55
CA GLU A 515 5.55 48.66 -0.30
C GLU A 515 6.41 48.80 -1.56
N LYS A 516 6.64 47.68 -2.28
CA LYS A 516 7.40 47.67 -3.53
C LYS A 516 6.71 48.46 -4.64
N GLU A 517 5.39 48.38 -4.77
CA GLU A 517 4.64 49.19 -5.72
C GLU A 517 4.74 50.69 -5.40
N CYS A 518 4.65 51.05 -4.12
CA CYS A 518 4.83 52.44 -3.67
C CYS A 518 6.24 52.95 -3.99
N GLU A 519 7.27 52.15 -3.72
CA GLU A 519 8.67 52.48 -4.02
C GLU A 519 8.91 52.64 -5.53
N SER A 520 8.34 51.74 -6.34
CA SER A 520 8.44 51.80 -7.80
C SER A 520 7.81 53.07 -8.38
N LYS A 521 6.66 53.50 -7.85
CA LYS A 521 6.03 54.78 -8.27
C LYS A 521 6.91 55.98 -7.93
N LYS A 522 7.41 56.05 -6.70
CA LYS A 522 8.33 57.13 -6.28
C LYS A 522 9.60 57.18 -7.13
N LEU A 523 10.13 56.03 -7.50
CA LEU A 523 11.30 55.95 -8.38
C LEU A 523 10.98 56.47 -9.79
N GLN A 524 9.81 56.13 -10.35
CA GLN A 524 9.36 56.66 -11.64
C GLN A 524 9.23 58.19 -11.62
N ASP A 525 8.57 58.75 -10.60
CA ASP A 525 8.42 60.20 -10.44
C ASP A 525 9.79 60.91 -10.37
N THR A 526 10.76 60.30 -9.68
CA THR A 526 12.13 60.83 -9.57
C THR A 526 12.86 60.82 -10.92
N ILE A 527 12.72 59.73 -11.68
CA ILE A 527 13.33 59.60 -13.01
C ILE A 527 12.75 60.63 -13.99
N GLU A 528 11.44 60.87 -13.94
CA GLU A 528 10.81 61.89 -14.79
C GLU A 528 11.32 63.29 -14.45
N TYR A 529 11.43 63.62 -13.16
CA TYR A 529 11.99 64.89 -12.71
C TYR A 529 13.44 65.08 -13.18
N ASP A 530 14.28 64.05 -13.05
CA ASP A 530 15.68 64.10 -13.49
C ASP A 530 15.81 64.25 -15.01
N LYS A 531 14.91 63.65 -15.79
CA LYS A 531 14.87 63.83 -17.25
C LYS A 531 14.59 65.28 -17.64
N VAL A 532 13.55 65.88 -17.06
CA VAL A 532 13.19 67.29 -17.32
C VAL A 532 14.35 68.22 -16.95
N LYS A 533 15.00 67.96 -15.80
CA LYS A 533 16.17 68.72 -15.36
C LYS A 533 17.37 68.56 -16.31
N THR A 534 17.60 67.36 -16.83
CA THR A 534 18.71 67.10 -17.77
C THR A 534 18.46 67.78 -19.12
N GLU A 535 17.23 67.71 -19.63
CA GLU A 535 16.81 68.40 -20.86
C GLU A 535 16.95 69.92 -20.73
N PHE A 536 16.56 70.49 -19.58
CA PHE A 536 16.77 71.89 -19.25
C PHE A 536 18.23 72.33 -19.38
N PHE A 537 19.18 71.63 -18.75
CA PHE A 537 20.59 71.98 -18.81
C PHE A 537 21.21 71.78 -20.19
N SER A 538 20.76 70.76 -20.93
CA SER A 538 21.22 70.52 -22.30
C SER A 538 20.81 71.67 -23.22
N ASN A 539 19.53 72.08 -23.19
CA ASN A 539 19.01 73.15 -24.04
C ASN A 539 19.68 74.49 -23.74
N ILE A 540 19.85 74.86 -22.46
CA ILE A 540 20.58 76.09 -22.07
C ILE A 540 22.01 76.09 -22.60
N SER A 541 22.70 74.95 -22.48
CA SER A 541 24.10 74.84 -22.92
C SER A 541 24.23 75.05 -24.43
N HIS A 542 23.25 74.59 -25.20
CA HIS A 542 23.19 74.81 -26.64
C HIS A 542 22.94 76.29 -26.98
N GLU A 543 21.92 76.90 -26.37
CA GLU A 543 21.54 78.30 -26.61
C GLU A 543 22.64 79.30 -26.21
N LEU A 544 23.43 79.01 -25.18
CA LEU A 544 24.59 79.84 -24.81
C LEU A 544 25.77 79.67 -25.77
N ARG A 545 26.00 78.45 -26.28
CA ARG A 545 27.17 78.16 -27.14
C ARG A 545 27.09 78.88 -28.48
N THR A 546 25.89 79.04 -29.04
CA THR A 546 25.67 79.69 -30.35
C THR A 546 26.17 81.14 -30.39
N PRO A 547 25.72 82.08 -29.53
CA PRO A 547 26.22 83.46 -29.54
C PRO A 547 27.69 83.56 -29.15
N ILE A 548 28.18 82.71 -28.22
CA ILE A 548 29.61 82.64 -27.84
C ILE A 548 30.48 82.30 -29.06
N ASN A 549 30.09 81.30 -29.84
CA ASN A 549 30.84 80.90 -31.03
C ASN A 549 30.87 82.01 -32.08
N VAL A 550 29.77 82.75 -32.28
CA VAL A 550 29.73 83.88 -33.22
C VAL A 550 30.65 85.01 -32.76
N ILE A 551 30.59 85.38 -31.48
CA ILE A 551 31.49 86.38 -30.87
C ILE A 551 32.94 85.97 -31.05
N PHE A 552 33.26 84.70 -30.75
CA PHE A 552 34.61 84.17 -30.87
C PHE A 552 35.11 84.14 -32.33
N SER A 553 34.28 83.72 -33.28
CA SER A 553 34.64 83.75 -34.71
C SER A 553 34.90 85.17 -35.22
N ILE A 554 34.11 86.16 -34.78
CA ILE A 554 34.36 87.57 -35.12
C ILE A 554 35.71 88.02 -34.58
N LEU A 555 36.03 87.70 -33.32
CA LEU A 555 37.32 88.03 -32.70
C LEU A 555 38.50 87.39 -33.48
N GLN A 556 38.38 86.12 -33.87
CA GLN A 556 39.40 85.45 -34.70
C GLN A 556 39.60 86.12 -36.05
N ILE A 557 38.52 86.53 -36.72
CA ILE A 557 38.61 87.24 -38.01
C ILE A 557 39.29 88.59 -37.83
N THR A 558 39.02 89.30 -36.72
CA THR A 558 39.69 90.57 -36.43
C THR A 558 41.18 90.41 -36.12
N GLU A 559 41.59 89.33 -35.44
CA GLU A 559 43.00 89.04 -35.15
C GLU A 559 43.80 88.69 -36.41
N LEU A 560 43.19 88.06 -37.41
CA LEU A 560 43.85 87.68 -38.66
C LEU A 560 44.09 88.87 -39.61
N GLN A 561 43.52 90.05 -39.34
CA GLN A 561 43.65 91.21 -40.21
C GLN A 561 44.62 92.27 -39.65
N ASN A 562 45.79 92.38 -40.30
CA ASN A 562 46.88 93.28 -39.88
C ASN A 562 46.64 94.77 -40.19
N ASN A 563 45.65 95.15 -41.00
CA ASN A 563 45.33 96.54 -41.35
C ASN A 563 43.81 96.78 -41.27
N SER A 564 43.33 97.15 -40.08
CA SER A 564 41.91 97.39 -39.84
C SER A 564 41.44 98.70 -40.51
N THR A 565 40.62 98.59 -41.55
CA THR A 565 39.84 99.75 -42.04
C THR A 565 38.63 99.99 -41.14
N GLU A 566 38.21 101.25 -41.02
CA GLU A 566 37.05 101.67 -40.22
C GLU A 566 35.75 100.92 -40.63
N ASP A 567 35.67 100.52 -41.90
CA ASP A 567 34.55 99.76 -42.47
C ASP A 567 34.48 98.32 -41.94
N TYR A 568 35.61 97.68 -41.65
CA TYR A 568 35.65 96.33 -41.08
C TYR A 568 35.16 96.30 -39.64
N PHE A 569 35.59 97.27 -38.83
CA PHE A 569 35.09 97.44 -37.47
C PHE A 569 33.57 97.69 -37.47
N LYS A 570 33.06 98.57 -38.35
CA LYS A 570 31.62 98.82 -38.46
C LYS A 570 30.84 97.57 -38.89
N LYS A 571 31.38 96.76 -39.82
CA LYS A 571 30.75 95.54 -40.32
C LYS A 571 30.56 94.47 -39.24
N TYR A 572 31.54 94.27 -38.36
CA TYR A 572 31.50 93.20 -37.35
C TYR A 572 31.04 93.64 -35.96
N ASN A 573 31.12 94.93 -35.64
CA ASN A 573 30.67 95.46 -34.35
C ASN A 573 29.15 95.31 -34.15
N LYS A 574 28.35 95.45 -35.21
CA LYS A 574 26.88 95.29 -35.13
C LYS A 574 26.50 93.83 -34.76
N PRO A 575 26.95 92.78 -35.47
CA PRO A 575 26.73 91.39 -35.07
C PRO A 575 27.31 91.04 -33.69
N LEU A 576 28.48 91.58 -33.33
CA LEU A 576 29.11 91.36 -32.02
C LEU A 576 28.23 91.88 -30.89
N LYS A 577 27.84 93.16 -30.96
CA LYS A 577 26.99 93.81 -29.97
C LYS A 577 25.62 93.12 -29.85
N GLN A 578 25.04 92.72 -30.98
CA GLN A 578 23.80 91.97 -31.01
C GLN A 578 23.91 90.63 -30.25
N ASN A 579 24.94 89.83 -30.49
CA ASN A 579 25.12 88.56 -29.79
C ASN A 579 25.46 88.72 -28.30
N CYS A 580 26.15 89.79 -27.90
CA CYS A 580 26.32 90.13 -26.48
C CYS A 580 24.97 90.43 -25.80
N TYR A 581 24.09 91.19 -26.46
CA TYR A 581 22.75 91.45 -25.93
C TYR A 581 21.89 90.18 -25.87
N ARG A 582 21.99 89.28 -26.85
CA ARG A 582 21.33 87.95 -26.80
C ARG A 582 21.78 87.14 -25.59
N LEU A 583 23.09 87.11 -25.32
CA LEU A 583 23.65 86.41 -24.15
C LEU A 583 23.13 87.02 -22.83
N LEU A 584 23.14 88.35 -22.72
CA LEU A 584 22.60 89.05 -21.55
C LEU A 584 21.12 88.76 -21.34
N ARG A 585 20.32 88.74 -22.42
CA ARG A 585 18.90 88.37 -22.38
C ARG A 585 18.72 86.95 -21.84
N LEU A 586 19.47 85.98 -22.36
CA LEU A 586 19.43 84.57 -21.92
C LEU A 586 19.80 84.43 -20.44
N ILE A 587 20.89 85.06 -20.01
CA ILE A 587 21.36 85.00 -18.62
C ILE A 587 20.33 85.65 -17.68
N ASN A 588 19.82 86.83 -18.02
CA ASN A 588 18.81 87.50 -17.21
C ASN A 588 17.53 86.66 -17.10
N ASN A 589 17.05 86.09 -18.20
CA ASN A 589 15.88 85.20 -18.18
C ASN A 589 16.10 83.97 -17.30
N LEU A 590 17.30 83.38 -17.32
CA LEU A 590 17.66 82.25 -16.47
C LEU A 590 17.70 82.64 -14.98
N ILE A 591 18.28 83.81 -14.65
CA ILE A 591 18.33 84.32 -13.27
C ILE A 591 16.93 84.58 -12.74
N ASP A 592 16.03 85.19 -13.54
CA ASP A 592 14.67 85.43 -13.09
C ASP A 592 13.91 84.12 -12.88
N ILE A 593 13.99 83.17 -13.79
CA ILE A 593 13.33 81.86 -13.63
C ILE A 593 13.82 81.12 -12.39
N THR A 594 15.14 81.07 -12.17
CA THR A 594 15.70 80.40 -10.98
C THR A 594 15.27 81.09 -9.69
N LYS A 595 15.13 82.42 -9.68
CA LYS A 595 14.57 83.17 -8.53
C LYS A 595 13.07 82.93 -8.33
N ILE A 596 12.30 82.75 -9.41
CA ILE A 596 10.88 82.45 -9.34
C ILE A 596 10.66 81.03 -8.78
N ASP A 597 11.37 80.03 -9.31
CA ASP A 597 11.26 78.62 -8.87
C ASP A 597 11.61 78.40 -7.41
N SER A 598 12.59 79.17 -6.94
CA SER A 598 13.02 79.13 -5.54
C SER A 598 12.16 79.99 -4.61
N GLY A 599 11.16 80.69 -5.13
CA GLY A 599 10.30 81.60 -4.38
C GLY A 599 11.00 82.85 -3.85
N PHE A 600 12.22 83.14 -4.31
CA PHE A 600 13.02 84.28 -3.85
C PHE A 600 12.77 85.57 -4.66
N LEU A 601 12.06 85.51 -5.79
CA LEU A 601 11.67 86.72 -6.52
C LEU A 601 10.54 87.45 -5.76
N LYS A 602 10.86 88.62 -5.19
CA LYS A 602 9.88 89.52 -4.57
C LYS A 602 9.58 90.68 -5.51
N LEU A 603 8.30 90.98 -5.71
CA LEU A 603 7.87 92.15 -6.48
C LEU A 603 8.09 93.43 -5.68
N THR A 604 8.57 94.46 -6.36
CA THR A 604 8.66 95.83 -5.85
C THR A 604 7.45 96.63 -6.30
N ILE A 605 6.34 96.46 -5.57
CA ILE A 605 5.06 97.06 -5.92
C ILE A 605 5.03 98.55 -5.60
N SER A 606 4.66 99.37 -6.58
CA SER A 606 4.33 100.79 -6.42
C SER A 606 3.09 101.14 -7.26
N ARG A 607 2.55 102.35 -7.06
CA ARG A 607 1.35 102.81 -7.78
C ARG A 607 1.77 103.53 -9.07
N TYR A 608 1.38 102.98 -10.22
CA TYR A 608 1.71 103.51 -11.54
C TYR A 608 0.45 103.71 -12.37
N ASP A 609 0.48 104.69 -13.28
CA ASP A 609 -0.50 104.79 -14.35
C ASP A 609 -0.14 103.78 -15.46
N ILE A 610 -0.95 102.73 -15.58
CA ILE A 610 -0.69 101.62 -16.50
C ILE A 610 -0.86 102.02 -17.96
N VAL A 611 -1.73 102.99 -18.26
CA VAL A 611 -1.99 103.46 -19.63
C VAL A 611 -0.74 104.17 -20.15
N SER A 612 -0.27 105.19 -19.43
CA SER A 612 0.98 105.88 -19.75
C SER A 612 2.19 104.94 -19.78
N LEU A 613 2.27 103.97 -18.87
CA LEU A 613 3.38 103.03 -18.81
C LEU A 613 3.50 102.19 -20.09
N ILE A 614 2.37 101.63 -20.57
CA ILE A 614 2.35 100.77 -21.76
C ILE A 614 2.42 101.61 -23.04
N GLU A 615 1.85 102.81 -23.07
CA GLU A 615 1.99 103.74 -24.20
C GLU A 615 3.45 104.07 -24.44
N ASN A 616 4.19 104.46 -23.40
CA ASN A 616 5.63 104.76 -23.49
C ASN A 616 6.43 103.55 -23.98
N MET A 617 6.13 102.34 -23.50
CA MET A 617 6.76 101.11 -23.98
C MET A 617 6.47 100.86 -25.45
N THR A 618 5.21 101.03 -25.88
CA THR A 618 4.80 100.84 -27.26
C THR A 618 5.48 101.85 -28.19
N GLN A 619 5.56 103.11 -27.76
CA GLN A 619 6.21 104.17 -28.52
C GLN A 619 7.72 103.95 -28.64
N SER A 620 8.38 103.46 -27.60
CA SER A 620 9.82 103.18 -27.61
C SER A 620 10.24 102.07 -28.58
N VAL A 621 9.33 101.19 -28.97
CA VAL A 621 9.60 100.08 -29.91
C VAL A 621 9.19 100.38 -31.36
N VAL A 622 8.53 101.51 -31.62
CA VAL A 622 8.13 101.96 -32.97
C VAL A 622 9.28 101.91 -33.97
N PRO A 623 10.52 102.37 -33.66
CA PRO A 623 11.64 102.30 -34.61
C PRO A 623 11.96 100.88 -35.09
N TYR A 624 11.77 99.86 -34.23
CA TYR A 624 12.00 98.46 -34.59
C TYR A 624 10.88 97.91 -35.48
N ALA A 625 9.64 98.31 -35.23
CA ALA A 625 8.49 97.95 -36.07
C ALA A 625 8.61 98.60 -37.47
N GLU A 626 8.98 99.88 -37.53
CA GLU A 626 9.19 100.62 -38.78
C GLU A 626 10.35 100.07 -39.60
N ALA A 627 11.48 99.71 -38.96
CA ALA A 627 12.62 99.08 -39.62
C ALA A 627 12.23 97.79 -40.35
N LYS A 628 11.30 97.00 -39.78
CA LYS A 628 10.75 95.78 -40.39
C LYS A 628 9.57 96.05 -41.35
N GLY A 629 9.12 97.30 -41.46
CA GLY A 629 8.00 97.71 -42.30
C GLY A 629 6.64 97.24 -41.77
N LEU A 630 6.44 97.28 -40.45
CA LEU A 630 5.20 96.94 -39.76
C LEU A 630 4.47 98.19 -39.28
N SER A 631 3.14 98.13 -39.19
CA SER A 631 2.32 99.14 -38.52
C SER A 631 2.10 98.74 -37.06
N LEU A 632 2.51 99.59 -36.11
CA LEU A 632 2.25 99.40 -34.68
C LEU A 632 1.29 100.49 -34.21
N VAL A 633 0.16 100.08 -33.62
CA VAL A 633 -0.88 100.99 -33.14
C VAL A 633 -1.16 100.71 -31.68
N PHE A 634 -1.13 101.76 -30.85
CA PHE A 634 -1.65 101.75 -29.48
C PHE A 634 -3.05 102.37 -29.50
N ASP A 635 -4.05 101.64 -28.99
CA ASP A 635 -5.45 102.06 -28.99
C ASP A 635 -6.07 101.86 -27.60
N THR A 636 -6.63 102.91 -27.01
CA THR A 636 -7.23 102.88 -25.67
C THR A 636 -8.40 103.85 -25.60
N TYR A 637 -9.45 103.47 -24.86
CA TYR A 637 -10.57 104.36 -24.52
C TYR A 637 -10.38 105.03 -23.15
N GLU A 638 -9.36 104.61 -22.40
CA GLU A 638 -9.04 105.08 -21.06
C GLU A 638 -7.88 106.07 -21.11
N GLU A 639 -8.04 107.25 -20.48
CA GLU A 639 -7.00 108.28 -20.42
C GLU A 639 -5.92 107.96 -19.37
N GLU A 640 -6.32 107.53 -18.16
CA GLU A 640 -5.41 107.17 -17.08
C GLU A 640 -6.01 106.08 -16.18
N LYS A 641 -5.19 105.14 -15.71
CA LYS A 641 -5.62 104.15 -14.72
C LYS A 641 -4.47 103.76 -13.77
N MET A 642 -4.65 104.09 -12.50
CA MET A 642 -3.69 103.76 -11.45
C MET A 642 -3.80 102.29 -11.00
N VAL A 643 -2.71 101.53 -11.11
CA VAL A 643 -2.58 100.12 -10.73
C VAL A 643 -1.40 99.91 -9.78
N TYR A 644 -1.52 98.95 -8.86
CA TYR A 644 -0.41 98.52 -7.98
C TYR A 644 0.40 97.38 -8.61
N CYS A 645 1.49 97.74 -9.30
CA CYS A 645 2.34 96.78 -10.00
C CYS A 645 3.84 97.09 -9.82
N ASP A 646 4.67 96.15 -10.24
CA ASP A 646 6.12 96.35 -10.40
C ASP A 646 6.38 96.81 -11.84
N SER A 647 6.80 98.08 -12.02
CA SER A 647 6.99 98.67 -13.35
C SER A 647 8.01 97.91 -14.19
N ASP A 648 9.10 97.45 -13.59
CA ASP A 648 10.20 96.79 -14.30
C ASP A 648 9.78 95.40 -14.78
N LYS A 649 8.92 94.71 -14.02
CA LYS A 649 8.37 93.41 -14.42
C LYS A 649 7.27 93.55 -15.46
N VAL A 650 6.43 94.57 -15.36
CA VAL A 650 5.43 94.90 -16.41
C VAL A 650 6.13 95.30 -17.71
N GLU A 651 7.19 96.12 -17.64
CA GLU A 651 8.02 96.48 -18.80
C GLU A 651 8.52 95.22 -19.51
N ARG A 652 9.05 94.28 -18.74
CA ARG A 652 9.55 93.03 -19.31
C ARG A 652 8.47 92.16 -19.93
N ILE A 653 7.28 92.10 -19.33
CA ILE A 653 6.14 91.38 -19.90
C ILE A 653 5.80 91.96 -21.27
N ILE A 654 5.61 93.29 -21.34
CA ILE A 654 5.15 93.98 -22.56
C ILE A 654 6.21 93.96 -23.64
N LEU A 655 7.47 94.26 -23.32
CA LEU A 655 8.57 94.22 -24.29
C LEU A 655 8.78 92.81 -24.86
N ASN A 656 8.57 91.75 -24.07
CA ASN A 656 8.68 90.37 -24.57
C ASN A 656 7.57 90.05 -25.58
N LEU A 657 6.33 90.42 -25.28
CA LEU A 657 5.19 90.22 -26.18
C LEU A 657 5.33 91.06 -27.46
N LEU A 658 5.73 92.32 -27.36
CA LEU A 658 5.98 93.20 -28.51
C LEU A 658 7.14 92.69 -29.39
N SER A 659 8.23 92.22 -28.75
CA SER A 659 9.35 91.60 -29.46
C SER A 659 8.90 90.36 -30.24
N ASN A 660 8.06 89.50 -29.64
CA ASN A 660 7.47 88.34 -30.33
C ASN A 660 6.54 88.76 -31.48
N ALA A 661 5.63 89.73 -31.24
CA ALA A 661 4.71 90.23 -32.26
C ALA A 661 5.48 90.79 -33.48
N ILE A 662 6.50 91.62 -33.25
CA ILE A 662 7.35 92.16 -34.33
C ILE A 662 8.12 91.03 -35.01
N LYS A 663 8.68 90.08 -34.27
CA LYS A 663 9.45 88.95 -34.81
C LYS A 663 8.61 88.05 -35.74
N PHE A 664 7.38 87.72 -35.36
CA PHE A 664 6.55 86.75 -36.07
C PHE A 664 5.55 87.35 -37.06
N THR A 665 5.48 88.68 -37.15
CA THR A 665 4.69 89.38 -38.17
C THR A 665 5.53 89.63 -39.43
N PRO A 666 5.06 89.23 -40.63
CA PRO A 666 5.74 89.52 -41.89
C PRO A 666 5.60 90.99 -42.28
N ARG A 667 6.50 91.48 -43.14
CA ARG A 667 6.51 92.88 -43.63
C ARG A 667 5.15 93.28 -44.21
N GLY A 668 4.67 94.48 -43.87
CA GLY A 668 3.34 94.97 -44.22
C GLY A 668 2.22 94.51 -43.28
N GLY A 669 2.53 93.73 -42.25
CA GLY A 669 1.59 93.38 -41.18
C GLY A 669 1.32 94.51 -40.19
N ARG A 670 0.41 94.23 -39.25
CA ARG A 670 -0.06 95.16 -38.21
C ARG A 670 0.00 94.52 -36.83
N ILE A 671 0.36 95.32 -35.85
CA ILE A 671 0.35 94.98 -34.43
C ILE A 671 -0.52 96.03 -33.73
N ILE A 672 -1.46 95.58 -32.91
CA ILE A 672 -2.39 96.41 -32.17
C ILE A 672 -2.22 96.11 -30.69
N VAL A 673 -1.93 97.14 -29.89
CA VAL A 673 -1.91 97.07 -28.43
C VAL A 673 -3.15 97.78 -27.92
N THR A 674 -3.96 97.08 -27.13
CA THR A 674 -5.19 97.64 -26.56
C THR A 674 -5.21 97.50 -25.05
N ILE A 675 -5.78 98.50 -24.38
CA ILE A 675 -6.03 98.48 -22.93
C ILE A 675 -7.52 98.72 -22.71
N SER A 676 -8.10 97.90 -21.84
CA SER A 676 -9.48 98.06 -21.38
C SER A 676 -9.59 97.71 -19.89
N ILE A 677 -10.61 98.25 -19.22
CA ILE A 677 -10.85 98.02 -17.79
C ILE A 677 -12.09 97.15 -17.65
N ASP A 678 -11.94 96.02 -16.96
CA ASP A 678 -13.07 95.20 -16.53
C ASP A 678 -13.46 95.63 -15.10
N GLU A 679 -14.46 96.51 -15.01
CA GLU A 679 -14.95 97.05 -13.74
C GLU A 679 -15.57 95.97 -12.83
N GLU A 680 -16.21 94.95 -13.40
CA GLU A 680 -16.85 93.87 -12.62
C GLU A 680 -15.81 92.99 -11.93
N LYS A 681 -14.67 92.75 -12.58
CA LYS A 681 -13.57 91.92 -12.04
C LYS A 681 -12.46 92.74 -11.38
N ASN A 682 -12.54 94.06 -11.41
CA ASN A 682 -11.50 94.98 -10.93
C ASN A 682 -10.11 94.69 -11.54
N ASN A 683 -10.07 94.41 -12.84
CA ASN A 683 -8.86 94.04 -13.58
C ASN A 683 -8.61 95.00 -14.76
N VAL A 684 -7.35 95.21 -15.09
CA VAL A 684 -6.91 95.82 -16.36
C VAL A 684 -6.62 94.70 -17.34
N VAL A 685 -7.22 94.79 -18.52
CA VAL A 685 -7.03 93.86 -19.62
C VAL A 685 -6.13 94.52 -20.67
N ILE A 686 -4.97 93.93 -20.88
CA ILE A 686 -3.98 94.38 -21.87
C ILE A 686 -3.93 93.32 -22.97
N SER A 687 -4.24 93.70 -24.22
CA SER A 687 -4.16 92.79 -25.37
C SER A 687 -3.09 93.24 -26.36
N VAL A 688 -2.19 92.33 -26.72
CA VAL A 688 -1.20 92.50 -27.78
C VAL A 688 -1.57 91.55 -28.92
N LYS A 689 -2.05 92.13 -30.03
CA LYS A 689 -2.55 91.40 -31.19
C LYS A 689 -1.70 91.63 -32.41
N ASP A 690 -1.28 90.56 -33.06
CA ASP A 690 -0.59 90.58 -34.35
C ASP A 690 -1.41 89.85 -35.43
N ASN A 691 -1.11 90.14 -36.70
CA ASN A 691 -1.63 89.39 -37.85
C ASN A 691 -0.53 88.55 -38.53
N GLY A 692 0.38 88.00 -37.73
CA GLY A 692 1.52 87.20 -38.18
C GLY A 692 1.18 85.75 -38.51
N VAL A 693 2.18 84.88 -38.40
CA VAL A 693 2.06 83.45 -38.80
C VAL A 693 1.08 82.64 -37.95
N GLY A 694 0.74 83.10 -36.73
CA GLY A 694 -0.12 82.38 -35.79
C GLY A 694 0.52 81.14 -35.18
N ILE A 695 -0.19 80.52 -34.24
CA ILE A 695 0.25 79.36 -33.45
C ILE A 695 -0.78 78.22 -33.66
N PRO A 696 -0.34 76.99 -33.96
CA PRO A 696 -1.20 75.81 -34.04
C PRO A 696 -1.97 75.53 -32.75
N GLY A 697 -3.21 75.04 -32.86
CA GLY A 697 -4.11 74.83 -31.72
C GLY A 697 -3.59 73.83 -30.67
N ASP A 698 -2.85 72.81 -31.13
CA ASP A 698 -2.15 71.82 -30.29
C ASP A 698 -0.99 72.41 -29.49
N MET A 699 -0.46 73.57 -29.90
CA MET A 699 0.69 74.20 -29.24
C MET A 699 0.31 75.38 -28.32
N ILE A 700 -0.98 75.77 -28.25
CA ILE A 700 -1.41 76.96 -27.48
C ILE A 700 -1.07 76.86 -25.99
N GLU A 701 -1.20 75.67 -25.39
CA GLU A 701 -0.83 75.46 -23.98
C GLU A 701 0.68 75.26 -23.82
N GLU A 702 1.31 74.55 -24.77
CA GLU A 702 2.74 74.23 -24.73
C GLU A 702 3.65 75.46 -24.91
N VAL A 703 3.21 76.52 -25.60
CA VAL A 703 4.07 77.72 -25.82
C VAL A 703 4.44 78.48 -24.54
N PHE A 704 3.71 78.24 -23.43
CA PHE A 704 4.06 78.79 -22.12
C PHE A 704 4.98 77.87 -21.32
N GLU A 705 5.23 76.64 -21.76
CA GLU A 705 6.26 75.79 -21.19
C GLU A 705 7.66 76.27 -21.57
N ARG A 706 8.65 75.91 -20.76
CA ARG A 706 10.04 76.34 -20.96
C ARG A 706 10.65 75.59 -22.13
N PHE A 707 11.42 76.31 -22.96
CA PHE A 707 12.16 75.76 -24.11
C PHE A 707 11.28 75.13 -25.20
N ARG A 708 9.95 75.35 -25.15
CA ARG A 708 9.05 74.95 -26.23
C ARG A 708 9.05 75.99 -27.35
N GLN A 709 9.04 75.50 -28.58
CA GLN A 709 8.98 76.30 -29.80
C GLN A 709 8.09 75.58 -30.82
N VAL A 710 7.35 76.37 -31.61
CA VAL A 710 6.38 75.86 -32.59
C VAL A 710 7.05 75.14 -33.76
N ASP A 711 8.25 75.54 -34.18
CA ASP A 711 9.00 74.90 -35.28
C ASP A 711 10.45 74.58 -34.88
N LYS A 712 10.87 73.31 -35.05
CA LYS A 712 12.29 72.87 -34.98
C LYS A 712 12.96 72.83 -36.36
N SER A 713 12.22 73.11 -37.44
CA SER A 713 12.69 72.95 -38.82
C SER A 713 13.37 74.21 -39.38
N LEU A 714 14.70 74.20 -39.40
CA LEU A 714 15.58 74.56 -40.54
C LEU A 714 15.26 75.80 -41.42
N THR A 715 14.73 76.89 -40.88
CA THR A 715 14.92 78.23 -41.46
C THR A 715 15.58 79.15 -40.45
N ARG A 716 16.87 79.42 -40.66
CA ARG A 716 17.81 80.22 -39.83
C ARG A 716 17.37 81.67 -39.51
N GLN A 717 16.16 82.08 -39.84
CA GLN A 717 15.76 83.49 -39.74
C GLN A 717 15.13 83.88 -38.40
N ASN A 718 14.59 82.94 -37.59
CA ASN A 718 13.78 83.30 -36.42
C ASN A 718 14.02 82.44 -35.14
N GLU A 719 15.27 82.13 -34.79
CA GLU A 719 15.59 81.42 -33.53
C GLU A 719 15.24 82.25 -32.29
N GLY A 720 14.60 81.63 -31.29
CA GLY A 720 14.36 82.23 -29.97
C GLY A 720 14.78 81.24 -28.88
N SER A 721 14.80 81.65 -27.62
CA SER A 721 15.25 80.79 -26.51
C SER A 721 14.18 79.84 -25.95
N GLY A 722 12.92 80.01 -26.37
CA GLY A 722 11.77 79.30 -25.80
C GLY A 722 11.50 79.61 -24.32
N ILE A 723 12.19 80.60 -23.73
CA ILE A 723 12.05 80.97 -22.32
C ILE A 723 11.08 82.15 -22.13
N GLY A 724 11.01 83.06 -23.11
CA GLY A 724 10.34 84.36 -22.97
C GLY A 724 8.89 84.26 -22.47
N LEU A 725 8.06 83.46 -23.13
CA LEU A 725 6.64 83.32 -22.79
C LEU A 725 6.41 82.64 -21.43
N SER A 726 7.24 81.67 -21.06
CA SER A 726 7.19 81.03 -19.73
C SER A 726 7.50 82.04 -18.61
N LEU A 727 8.42 82.97 -18.86
CA LEU A 727 8.74 84.06 -17.95
C LEU A 727 7.59 85.07 -17.87
N VAL A 728 7.00 85.44 -19.02
CA VAL A 728 5.81 86.33 -19.06
C VAL A 728 4.69 85.75 -18.20
N LYS A 729 4.33 84.47 -18.39
CA LYS A 729 3.31 83.79 -17.60
C LYS A 729 3.62 83.84 -16.10
N SER A 730 4.85 83.50 -15.72
CA SER A 730 5.27 83.51 -14.31
C SER A 730 5.22 84.91 -13.69
N LEU A 731 5.60 85.95 -14.43
CA LEU A 731 5.56 87.34 -13.94
C LEU A 731 4.12 87.86 -13.81
N VAL A 732 3.22 87.46 -14.70
CA VAL A 732 1.80 87.78 -14.63
C VAL A 732 1.16 87.08 -13.42
N GLU A 733 1.45 85.79 -13.21
CA GLU A 733 0.97 85.02 -12.07
C GLU A 733 1.47 85.58 -10.73
N LEU A 734 2.72 86.07 -10.68
CA LEU A 734 3.25 86.78 -9.49
C LEU A 734 2.49 88.08 -9.20
N HIS A 735 1.97 88.75 -10.22
CA HIS A 735 1.06 89.89 -10.05
C HIS A 735 -0.39 89.48 -9.71
N LYS A 736 -0.64 88.18 -9.49
CA LYS A 736 -1.97 87.58 -9.30
C LYS A 736 -2.90 87.76 -10.51
N GLY A 737 -2.31 87.93 -11.69
CA GLY A 737 -3.02 88.04 -12.96
C GLY A 737 -3.11 86.71 -13.70
N THR A 738 -3.74 86.75 -14.88
CA THR A 738 -3.79 85.62 -15.82
C THR A 738 -3.37 86.05 -17.21
N ILE A 739 -2.81 85.14 -18.00
CA ILE A 739 -2.52 85.36 -19.42
C ILE A 739 -3.23 84.30 -20.26
N GLU A 740 -3.88 84.74 -21.33
CA GLU A 740 -4.57 83.90 -22.31
C GLU A 740 -3.99 84.14 -23.71
N LEU A 741 -4.07 83.11 -24.56
CA LEU A 741 -3.63 83.18 -25.95
C LEU A 741 -4.77 82.75 -26.87
N LYS A 742 -5.14 83.61 -27.81
CA LYS A 742 -6.01 83.30 -28.93
C LYS A 742 -5.20 83.37 -30.21
N SER A 743 -5.06 82.26 -30.92
CA SER A 743 -4.24 82.22 -32.14
C SER A 743 -4.80 81.25 -33.15
N LYS A 744 -4.60 81.56 -34.43
CA LYS A 744 -4.93 80.69 -35.55
C LYS A 744 -3.88 80.84 -36.64
N VAL A 745 -3.42 79.70 -37.17
CA VAL A 745 -2.37 79.66 -38.19
C VAL A 745 -2.78 80.50 -39.40
N GLY A 746 -1.93 81.46 -39.78
CA GLY A 746 -2.13 82.41 -40.88
C GLY A 746 -3.01 83.63 -40.57
N GLU A 747 -3.62 83.70 -39.38
CA GLU A 747 -4.45 84.85 -38.96
C GLU A 747 -3.78 85.70 -37.87
N GLY A 748 -2.70 85.21 -37.27
CA GLY A 748 -1.93 85.87 -36.21
C GLY A 748 -2.25 85.38 -34.80
N SER A 749 -1.72 86.08 -33.80
CA SER A 749 -1.90 85.75 -32.38
C SER A 749 -2.35 86.96 -31.57
N GLU A 750 -3.13 86.70 -30.52
CA GLU A 750 -3.59 87.69 -29.56
C GLU A 750 -3.29 87.19 -28.14
N PHE A 751 -2.36 87.87 -27.47
CA PHE A 751 -2.03 87.62 -26.08
C PHE A 751 -2.80 88.59 -25.19
N ILE A 752 -3.59 88.06 -24.26
CA ILE A 752 -4.48 88.83 -23.39
C ILE A 752 -4.01 88.65 -21.95
N ILE A 753 -3.58 89.74 -21.31
CA ILE A 753 -3.14 89.77 -19.92
C ILE A 753 -4.21 90.44 -19.07
N ASN A 754 -4.64 89.77 -18.00
CA ASN A 754 -5.51 90.33 -16.98
C ASN A 754 -4.69 90.62 -15.73
N LEU A 755 -4.53 91.89 -15.35
CA LEU A 755 -3.84 92.30 -14.13
C LEU A 755 -4.83 92.91 -13.12
N PRO A 756 -4.85 92.45 -11.86
CA PRO A 756 -5.73 93.03 -10.86
C PRO A 756 -5.28 94.42 -10.41
N ILE A 757 -6.23 95.35 -10.29
CA ILE A 757 -5.95 96.77 -9.98
C ILE A 757 -5.42 96.94 -8.55
N ASP A 758 -6.04 96.27 -7.57
CA ASP A 758 -5.78 96.49 -6.13
C ASP A 758 -5.08 95.33 -5.40
N ALA A 759 -4.82 94.18 -6.06
CA ALA A 759 -4.46 92.95 -5.34
C ALA A 759 -3.12 92.99 -4.57
N ASN A 760 -2.28 93.99 -4.82
CA ASN A 760 -0.98 94.18 -4.16
C ASN A 760 -0.86 95.50 -3.38
N LYS A 761 -2.00 96.16 -3.11
CA LYS A 761 -2.07 97.44 -2.37
C LYS A 761 -1.36 97.40 -1.01
N ASP A 762 -1.47 96.27 -0.29
CA ASP A 762 -0.88 96.08 1.04
C ASP A 762 0.65 95.90 1.02
N GLN A 763 1.25 95.64 -0.15
CA GLN A 763 2.70 95.44 -0.31
C GLN A 763 3.43 96.69 -0.80
N CYS A 764 2.71 97.80 -0.97
CA CYS A 764 3.25 99.06 -1.48
C CYS A 764 4.20 99.69 -0.46
N SER A 765 5.50 99.75 -0.78
CA SER A 765 6.55 100.13 0.17
C SER A 765 6.85 101.63 0.27
N ASN A 766 6.28 102.48 -0.59
CA ASN A 766 6.24 103.95 -0.44
C ASN A 766 5.22 104.56 -1.42
N ILE A 767 4.46 105.58 -0.99
CA ILE A 767 3.59 106.38 -1.88
C ILE A 767 4.45 107.48 -2.50
N ASN A 768 5.29 107.13 -3.47
CA ASN A 768 5.89 108.11 -4.38
C ASN A 768 5.32 107.83 -5.77
N ILE A 769 4.61 108.80 -6.34
CA ILE A 769 4.22 108.77 -7.75
C ILE A 769 5.52 108.95 -8.54
N ILE A 770 6.19 107.86 -8.89
CA ILE A 770 7.41 107.90 -9.68
C ILE A 770 7.00 107.86 -11.15
N GLN A 771 6.94 109.01 -11.82
CA GLN A 771 6.94 109.06 -13.29
C GLN A 771 8.35 108.70 -13.79
N ARG A 772 8.71 107.40 -13.77
CA ARG A 772 9.84 106.90 -14.57
C ARG A 772 9.31 106.63 -15.97
N GLY A 773 9.28 107.67 -16.80
CA GLY A 773 8.81 107.61 -18.19
C GLY A 773 9.87 107.22 -19.22
N ASN A 774 11.11 106.94 -18.81
CA ASN A 774 12.15 106.54 -19.76
C ASN A 774 12.46 105.05 -19.58
N SER A 775 11.92 104.24 -20.49
CA SER A 775 12.40 102.88 -20.74
C SER A 775 13.91 102.90 -20.93
N ASN A 776 14.64 102.06 -20.22
CA ASN A 776 16.09 101.99 -20.39
C ASN A 776 16.40 101.50 -21.81
N ILE A 777 17.07 102.34 -22.62
CA ILE A 777 17.49 102.01 -23.99
C ILE A 777 18.26 100.67 -24.02
N GLU A 778 19.00 100.36 -22.95
CA GLU A 778 19.68 99.07 -22.79
C GLU A 778 18.72 97.89 -22.66
N THR A 779 17.63 98.01 -21.88
CA THR A 779 16.61 96.95 -21.74
C THR A 779 15.94 96.64 -23.07
N ILE A 780 15.59 97.67 -23.85
CA ILE A 780 14.98 97.50 -25.18
C ILE A 780 15.97 96.79 -26.11
N ASN A 781 17.23 97.24 -26.17
CA ASN A 781 18.26 96.60 -27.00
C ASN A 781 18.50 95.13 -26.62
N VAL A 782 18.37 94.78 -25.33
CA VAL A 782 18.47 93.40 -24.85
C VAL A 782 17.27 92.56 -25.31
N GLU A 783 16.03 93.02 -25.10
CA GLU A 783 14.81 92.28 -25.47
C GLU A 783 14.57 92.19 -27.00
N PHE A 784 15.13 93.13 -27.77
CA PHE A 784 14.98 93.21 -29.22
C PHE A 784 16.22 92.69 -29.97
N SER A 785 17.17 92.08 -29.26
CA SER A 785 18.42 91.56 -29.83
C SER A 785 18.25 90.44 -30.88
N ASP A 786 17.08 89.79 -30.93
CA ASP A 786 16.75 88.74 -31.90
C ASP A 786 15.99 89.26 -33.14
N ILE A 787 15.79 90.58 -33.26
CA ILE A 787 15.10 91.18 -34.41
C ILE A 787 16.16 91.57 -35.46
N TYR A 788 16.08 90.91 -36.61
CA TYR A 788 16.93 91.20 -37.77
C TYR A 788 16.24 92.20 -38.71
N GLU A 789 17.04 93.08 -39.31
CA GLU A 789 16.62 94.00 -40.39
C GLU A 789 16.28 93.27 -41.69
#